data_AF-A0A2I0W1L5-F1
#
_entry.id   AF-A0A2I0W1L5-F1
#
_cell.length_a   1.000
_cell.length_b   1.000
_cell.length_c   1.000
_cell.angle_alpha   90.00
_cell.angle_beta   90.00
_cell.angle_gamma   90.00
#
_symmetry.space_group_name_H-M   'P 1'
#
loop_
_entity.id
_entity.type
_entity.pdbx_description
1 polymer ?
#
loop_
_entity_poly.entity_id
_entity_poly.type
_entity_poly.pdbx_seq_one_letter_code
_entity_poly.pdbx_strand_id
1 'polypeptide(L)'
;MSRLDRSLPLDSVISLLHLPSKRNCDCCASLDITQSLHFDAAVYMRDADIDHTVLHFFVRVFSKTLVLHATADSTVESIIARISSVTGVISTDHRLIYRNRLLSEGSTLAECAIEKDTTLHLTCRLWSSRFPSSWQVLDEMLSAITDMLALGEPDGKGIPSIVSLVKKFLAMTPKMDDDAVGHFQVLISAKAHIAFVKLYLSQFKQIRAIGKEVIFLFFTWNSLYLSKPAFLQCTPILFEFCKLLAGTVSKMDSLYISCRSALGSLLVSQDRKFYLNGTRDMVTKLYPFVAELSEANFMFPSERSYLASDRVIDFSNFLKALRLAIRGWLGGEGSVPESMYKSPLDMCEEWATVLHAVFLKLLEKVDQGLDNVDQFMVLNTGAKIDSELVRWSNILPILRECHNFAKIYENAGQLLHAVLLARKVPLNALIKHVGRSEDQRWLLKFKDITDFETRKKLVMMLFPDRSSVFQEFHEMLIDRPQLLNESFEYIGQVEASALRGELFVVFKNEEATGPGVLREWFRLVCHAIFSPQHVLFLSCPNNPRRFFPNPGSGIDSLHLKYFSFVGRVIALALMHKIQIGITFDRAFFLQLSGKTITLEDIQDADPFLYMSCKKILSMDDEILDSDVLGLTFIREIEAHDSHRTVELCPGGMKIVVNSWNRKEYVSLLIQNCFVTSIAEQIHHFSQGFSDIFSETKLHKLFFRSLDVEDFNKLLGGSDDAINVNDWKAHTEYGGYKEKDCQISWFWKIVEGMQDDQKRRLLYFWTSLRHLPVEGFGGLSSKLLISRTLNSQNRLPTSQTCFYSLYLPQYSSISVMHDKIQLITQEHVSCSFGMS
;
A
#
# COMPACT_ATOMS: atom_id res chain seq x y z
N MET A 1 15.65 -29.89 25.54
CA MET A 1 16.35 -31.14 25.21
C MET A 1 16.34 -31.30 23.69
N SER A 2 17.52 -31.66 23.16
CA SER A 2 17.88 -32.06 21.78
C SER A 2 17.39 -31.23 20.59
N ARG A 3 18.38 -30.54 19.99
CA ARG A 3 18.43 -30.04 18.61
C ARG A 3 17.89 -31.08 17.62
N LEU A 4 16.93 -30.66 16.80
CA LEU A 4 16.58 -31.32 15.54
C LEU A 4 16.82 -30.31 14.43
N ASP A 5 17.66 -30.72 13.48
CA ASP A 5 18.17 -29.98 12.34
C ASP A 5 17.08 -29.20 11.59
N ARG A 6 17.31 -27.89 11.44
CA ARG A 6 16.60 -27.02 10.49
C ARG A 6 17.59 -26.54 9.43
N SER A 7 17.83 -27.39 8.45
CA SER A 7 18.37 -27.00 7.16
C SER A 7 17.85 -27.96 6.10
N LEU A 8 16.65 -27.70 5.60
CA LEU A 8 16.28 -28.15 4.26
C LEU A 8 16.76 -27.04 3.31
N PRO A 9 17.77 -27.27 2.46
CA PRO A 9 18.21 -26.28 1.49
C PRO A 9 17.10 -26.04 0.47
N LEU A 10 16.89 -24.77 0.10
CA LEU A 10 15.93 -24.36 -0.94
C LEU A 10 16.22 -25.02 -2.32
N ASP A 11 17.38 -25.66 -2.49
CA ASP A 11 17.74 -26.48 -3.65
C ASP A 11 16.71 -27.59 -3.92
N SER A 12 16.00 -28.10 -2.92
CA SER A 12 14.95 -29.12 -3.12
C SER A 12 13.63 -28.56 -3.66
N VAL A 13 13.37 -27.25 -3.56
CA VAL A 13 12.18 -26.60 -4.14
C VAL A 13 12.49 -26.06 -5.55
N ILE A 14 13.74 -25.65 -5.79
CA ILE A 14 14.22 -25.20 -7.10
C ILE A 14 14.47 -26.38 -8.06
N SER A 15 14.78 -27.58 -7.55
CA SER A 15 15.04 -28.78 -8.38
C SER A 15 13.81 -29.38 -9.07
N LEU A 16 12.58 -28.90 -8.75
CA LEU A 16 11.37 -29.23 -9.53
C LEU A 16 11.21 -28.39 -10.80
N LEU A 17 12.12 -27.45 -11.10
CA LEU A 17 12.13 -26.61 -12.29
C LEU A 17 13.27 -27.00 -13.26
N HIS A 18 13.33 -28.26 -13.67
CA HIS A 18 14.17 -28.68 -14.80
C HIS A 18 13.75 -27.96 -16.10
N LEU A 19 14.41 -26.84 -16.39
CA LEU A 19 14.66 -26.40 -17.76
C LEU A 19 15.77 -27.29 -18.35
N PRO A 20 15.67 -27.78 -19.60
CA PRO A 20 16.71 -28.62 -20.17
C PRO A 20 18.01 -27.83 -20.38
N SER A 21 19.12 -28.38 -19.91
CA SER A 21 20.45 -27.88 -20.22
C SER A 21 20.74 -28.00 -21.73
N LYS A 22 21.23 -26.90 -22.31
CA LYS A 22 22.08 -26.80 -23.51
C LYS A 22 21.89 -27.90 -24.57
N ARG A 23 21.08 -27.60 -25.59
CA ARG A 23 21.37 -28.03 -26.97
C ARG A 23 21.65 -26.78 -27.80
N ASN A 24 22.80 -26.79 -28.46
CA ASN A 24 23.20 -25.82 -29.48
C ASN A 24 22.13 -25.77 -30.57
N CYS A 25 21.48 -24.62 -30.71
CA CYS A 25 20.83 -24.21 -31.94
C CYS A 25 21.35 -22.81 -32.27
N ASP A 26 22.25 -22.77 -33.25
CA ASP A 26 22.72 -21.56 -33.92
C ASP A 26 21.54 -20.87 -34.61
N CYS A 27 20.97 -19.84 -33.97
CA CYS A 27 20.09 -18.85 -34.59
C CYS A 27 20.16 -17.53 -33.80
N CYS A 28 21.37 -16.98 -33.66
CA CYS A 28 21.54 -15.54 -33.42
C CYS A 28 21.76 -14.88 -34.78
N ALA A 29 20.69 -14.41 -35.41
CA ALA A 29 20.81 -13.39 -36.44
C ALA A 29 20.94 -12.04 -35.74
N SER A 30 22.18 -11.60 -35.56
CA SER A 30 22.54 -10.21 -35.32
C SER A 30 21.98 -9.35 -36.45
N LEU A 31 20.91 -8.60 -36.16
CA LEU A 31 20.55 -7.44 -36.98
C LEU A 31 21.52 -6.31 -36.63
N ASP A 32 22.71 -6.40 -37.23
CA ASP A 32 23.65 -5.29 -37.38
C ASP A 32 22.96 -4.20 -38.21
N ILE A 33 22.40 -3.20 -37.55
CA ILE A 33 22.07 -1.92 -38.19
C ILE A 33 23.29 -1.01 -37.99
N THR A 34 24.38 -1.37 -38.66
CA THR A 34 25.48 -0.46 -39.00
C THR A 34 25.56 -0.38 -40.51
N GLN A 35 24.78 0.52 -41.11
CA GLN A 35 25.07 1.08 -42.43
C GLN A 35 24.15 2.28 -42.69
N SER A 36 24.67 3.49 -42.49
CA SER A 36 24.68 4.57 -43.50
C SER A 36 25.03 5.92 -42.86
N LEU A 37 26.29 6.09 -42.43
CA LEU A 37 26.89 7.41 -42.32
C LEU A 37 28.35 7.28 -42.77
N HIS A 38 28.57 7.35 -44.08
CA HIS A 38 29.83 7.83 -44.64
C HIS A 38 29.53 8.70 -45.85
N PHE A 39 29.83 9.98 -45.68
CA PHE A 39 30.15 10.93 -46.75
C PHE A 39 31.53 10.54 -47.32
N ASP A 40 31.66 10.53 -48.64
CA ASP A 40 32.83 10.98 -49.41
C ASP A 40 32.41 10.99 -50.90
N ALA A 41 32.31 12.17 -51.52
CA ALA A 41 33.37 12.85 -52.27
C ALA A 41 33.39 12.45 -53.75
N ALA A 42 33.10 13.44 -54.60
CA ALA A 42 33.40 13.60 -56.02
C ALA A 42 33.73 12.33 -56.84
N VAL A 43 32.77 11.90 -57.67
CA VAL A 43 33.07 11.15 -58.88
C VAL A 43 32.80 12.05 -60.08
N TYR A 44 33.89 12.53 -60.68
CA TYR A 44 33.94 12.92 -62.09
C TYR A 44 33.48 11.71 -62.92
N MET A 45 32.29 11.78 -63.52
CA MET A 45 31.95 10.92 -64.66
C MET A 45 32.65 11.50 -65.88
N ARG A 46 33.63 10.77 -66.40
CA ARG A 46 34.18 10.98 -67.74
C ARG A 46 33.15 10.51 -68.76
N ASP A 47 33.12 11.22 -69.89
CA ASP A 47 32.41 10.85 -71.11
C ASP A 47 32.67 9.39 -71.51
N ALA A 48 31.60 8.60 -71.56
CA ALA A 48 31.48 7.42 -72.41
C ALA A 48 29.99 7.01 -72.51
N ASP A 49 29.50 6.96 -73.74
CA ASP A 49 28.22 6.42 -74.23
C ASP A 49 26.92 7.08 -73.74
N ILE A 50 26.48 8.06 -74.53
CA ILE A 50 25.10 8.56 -74.57
C ILE A 50 24.22 7.42 -75.11
N ASP A 51 23.67 6.62 -74.21
CA ASP A 51 22.55 5.75 -74.54
C ASP A 51 21.29 6.64 -74.68
N HIS A 52 20.67 6.62 -75.85
CA HIS A 52 19.56 7.52 -76.24
C HIS A 52 18.23 7.22 -75.52
N THR A 53 18.27 6.61 -74.33
CA THR A 53 17.12 6.06 -73.60
C THR A 53 16.86 6.72 -72.23
N VAL A 54 17.73 7.65 -71.77
CA VAL A 54 17.57 8.36 -70.49
C VAL A 54 16.95 9.76 -70.68
N LEU A 55 15.77 9.98 -70.09
CA LEU A 55 15.11 11.28 -69.99
C LEU A 55 15.73 12.11 -68.86
N HIS A 56 16.01 13.37 -69.16
CA HIS A 56 16.42 14.39 -68.21
C HIS A 56 15.25 15.35 -67.97
N PHE A 57 14.86 15.61 -66.72
CA PHE A 57 13.78 16.52 -66.38
C PHE A 57 13.95 17.13 -64.98
N PHE A 58 13.22 18.21 -64.74
CA PHE A 58 13.23 18.97 -63.49
C PHE A 58 11.97 18.67 -62.68
N VAL A 59 12.07 18.58 -61.36
CA VAL A 59 10.92 18.48 -60.47
C VAL A 59 10.93 19.62 -59.47
N ARG A 60 9.91 20.46 -59.53
CA ARG A 60 9.70 21.54 -58.57
C ARG A 60 9.00 20.99 -57.33
N VAL A 61 9.73 20.98 -56.22
CA VAL A 61 9.27 20.61 -54.88
C VAL A 61 9.20 21.90 -54.06
N PHE A 62 7.99 22.43 -53.87
CA PHE A 62 7.76 23.75 -53.27
C PHE A 62 8.57 24.87 -53.95
N SER A 63 9.58 25.43 -53.27
CA SER A 63 10.47 26.49 -53.73
C SER A 63 11.82 26.00 -54.29
N LYS A 64 12.07 24.68 -54.31
CA LYS A 64 13.32 24.08 -54.84
C LYS A 64 13.05 23.29 -56.12
N THR A 65 14.02 23.30 -57.03
CA THR A 65 13.98 22.51 -58.26
C THR A 65 15.03 21.41 -58.17
N LEU A 66 14.60 20.14 -58.29
CA LEU A 66 15.47 18.97 -58.34
C LEU A 66 15.70 18.57 -59.79
N VAL A 67 16.90 18.09 -60.09
CA VAL A 67 17.26 17.53 -61.40
C VAL A 67 17.23 16.01 -61.30
N LEU A 68 16.46 15.34 -62.16
CA LEU A 68 16.30 13.89 -62.15
C LEU A 68 16.56 13.30 -63.55
N HIS A 69 17.21 12.13 -63.55
CA HIS A 69 17.45 11.32 -64.75
C HIS A 69 16.74 9.98 -64.61
N ALA A 70 15.86 9.62 -65.54
CA ALA A 70 15.13 8.35 -65.51
C ALA A 70 14.87 7.84 -66.93
N THR A 71 14.63 6.55 -67.08
CA THR A 71 14.32 5.92 -68.37
C THR A 71 12.83 6.01 -68.68
N ALA A 72 12.45 5.91 -69.95
CA ALA A 72 11.07 6.09 -70.40
C ALA A 72 10.06 5.09 -69.77
N ASP A 73 10.54 3.92 -69.34
CA ASP A 73 9.82 2.85 -68.66
C ASP A 73 9.69 3.05 -67.13
N SER A 74 10.38 4.04 -66.56
CA SER A 74 10.26 4.34 -65.13
C SER A 74 8.81 4.73 -64.79
N THR A 75 8.26 4.18 -63.70
CA THR A 75 6.91 4.52 -63.23
C THR A 75 6.91 5.81 -62.42
N VAL A 76 5.77 6.51 -62.42
CA VAL A 76 5.54 7.71 -61.60
C VAL A 76 5.76 7.41 -60.11
N GLU A 77 5.35 6.22 -59.63
CA GLU A 77 5.60 5.75 -58.27
C GLU A 77 7.10 5.68 -57.94
N SER A 78 7.92 5.10 -58.84
CA SER A 78 9.38 5.01 -58.66
C SER A 78 10.02 6.41 -58.58
N ILE A 79 9.55 7.37 -59.38
CA ILE A 79 10.02 8.76 -59.33
C ILE A 79 9.63 9.43 -58.01
N ILE A 80 8.41 9.24 -57.52
CA ILE A 80 7.96 9.77 -56.22
C ILE A 80 8.76 9.17 -55.07
N ALA A 81 9.03 7.86 -55.10
CA ALA A 81 9.87 7.19 -54.12
C ALA A 81 11.30 7.77 -54.12
N ARG A 82 11.87 8.04 -55.30
CA ARG A 82 13.20 8.63 -55.45
C ARG A 82 13.24 10.10 -55.03
N ILE A 83 12.19 10.89 -55.27
CA ILE A 83 12.07 12.24 -54.72
C ILE A 83 12.01 12.18 -53.19
N SER A 84 11.26 11.22 -52.63
CA SER A 84 11.12 11.04 -51.18
C SER A 84 12.44 10.66 -50.52
N SER A 85 13.27 9.82 -51.18
CA SER A 85 14.60 9.46 -50.66
C SER A 85 15.59 10.63 -50.72
N VAL A 86 15.52 11.47 -51.75
CA VAL A 86 16.43 12.63 -51.91
C VAL A 86 16.01 13.82 -51.03
N THR A 87 14.71 14.08 -50.87
CA THR A 87 14.20 15.22 -50.09
C THR A 87 13.93 14.90 -48.62
N GLY A 88 13.87 13.61 -48.26
CA GLY A 88 13.52 13.17 -46.90
C GLY A 88 12.04 13.38 -46.53
N VAL A 89 11.20 13.86 -47.45
CA VAL A 89 9.76 14.03 -47.24
C VAL A 89 9.05 12.74 -47.64
N ILE A 90 8.55 11.99 -46.66
CA ILE A 90 7.76 10.77 -46.91
C ILE A 90 6.28 11.16 -46.84
N SER A 91 5.60 11.14 -47.98
CA SER A 91 4.13 11.17 -48.04
C SER A 91 3.67 10.14 -49.06
N THR A 92 2.78 9.25 -48.64
CA THR A 92 2.03 8.35 -49.51
C THR A 92 1.01 9.09 -50.39
N ASP A 93 0.91 10.42 -50.26
CA ASP A 93 -0.06 11.28 -50.95
C ASP A 93 0.60 12.33 -51.87
N HIS A 94 1.86 12.11 -52.24
CA HIS A 94 2.55 12.93 -53.23
C HIS A 94 2.04 12.63 -54.63
N ARG A 95 1.70 13.67 -55.40
CA ARG A 95 1.34 13.50 -56.81
C ARG A 95 2.12 14.44 -57.70
N LEU A 96 2.56 13.92 -58.85
CA LEU A 96 3.23 14.69 -59.87
C LEU A 96 2.21 15.28 -60.85
N ILE A 97 2.41 16.54 -61.20
CA ILE A 97 1.62 17.26 -62.20
C ILE A 97 2.53 17.63 -63.36
N TYR A 98 2.09 17.34 -64.58
CA TYR A 98 2.73 17.75 -65.82
C TYR A 98 1.66 18.28 -66.79
N ARG A 99 1.91 19.45 -67.42
CA ARG A 99 0.95 20.14 -68.31
C ARG A 99 -0.48 20.26 -67.73
N ASN A 100 -0.58 20.62 -66.45
CA ASN A 100 -1.85 20.71 -65.69
C ASN A 100 -2.65 19.39 -65.58
N ARG A 101 -2.02 18.24 -65.82
CA ARG A 101 -2.61 16.91 -65.59
C ARG A 101 -1.91 16.20 -64.44
N LEU A 102 -2.71 15.57 -63.59
CA LEU A 102 -2.24 14.73 -62.50
C LEU A 102 -1.79 13.38 -63.06
N LEU A 103 -0.56 12.99 -62.77
CA LEU A 103 0.00 11.71 -63.22
C LEU A 103 -0.47 10.57 -62.32
N SER A 104 -0.81 9.43 -62.93
CA SER A 104 -1.21 8.21 -62.22
C SER A 104 0.05 7.46 -61.77
N GLU A 105 0.06 6.95 -60.53
CA GLU A 105 1.22 6.27 -59.92
C GLU A 105 1.68 5.04 -60.71
N GLY A 106 0.73 4.33 -61.33
CA GLY A 106 1.01 3.14 -62.15
C GLY A 106 1.42 3.40 -63.61
N SER A 107 1.48 4.66 -64.05
CA SER A 107 1.84 5.01 -65.43
C SER A 107 3.35 5.20 -65.59
N THR A 108 3.88 4.86 -66.78
CA THR A 108 5.29 5.10 -67.14
C THR A 108 5.52 6.53 -67.63
N LEU A 109 6.77 7.02 -67.60
CA LEU A 109 7.11 8.34 -68.13
C LEU A 109 6.79 8.48 -69.63
N ALA A 110 6.90 7.39 -70.40
CA ALA A 110 6.49 7.30 -71.80
C ALA A 110 4.97 7.48 -71.99
N GLU A 111 4.16 6.80 -71.17
CA GLU A 111 2.69 6.94 -71.20
C GLU A 111 2.22 8.34 -70.81
N CYS A 112 3.00 9.02 -69.96
CA CYS A 112 2.74 10.40 -69.54
C CYS A 112 3.22 11.44 -70.58
N ALA A 113 3.84 11.01 -71.69
CA ALA A 113 4.41 11.86 -72.73
C ALA A 113 5.35 12.95 -72.18
N ILE A 114 6.20 12.58 -71.22
CA ILE A 114 7.16 13.51 -70.61
C ILE A 114 8.33 13.71 -71.57
N GLU A 115 8.55 14.97 -71.97
CA GLU A 115 9.64 15.35 -72.88
C GLU A 115 10.92 15.65 -72.10
N LYS A 116 12.07 15.54 -72.77
CA LYS A 116 13.37 15.93 -72.21
C LYS A 116 13.36 17.42 -71.86
N ASP A 117 14.00 17.77 -70.75
CA ASP A 117 14.16 19.11 -70.18
C ASP A 117 12.86 19.77 -69.66
N THR A 118 11.82 18.98 -69.38
CA THR A 118 10.55 19.49 -68.85
C THR A 118 10.56 19.65 -67.33
N THR A 119 9.64 20.47 -66.79
CA THR A 119 9.45 20.63 -65.33
C THR A 119 8.13 19.99 -64.87
N LEU A 120 8.22 19.06 -63.92
CA LEU A 120 7.07 18.52 -63.19
C LEU A 120 6.88 19.27 -61.86
N HIS A 121 5.64 19.36 -61.39
CA HIS A 121 5.30 19.95 -60.10
C HIS A 121 4.85 18.86 -59.13
N LEU A 122 5.50 18.77 -57.96
CA LEU A 122 5.04 17.91 -56.88
C LEU A 122 3.96 18.64 -56.07
N THR A 123 2.80 18.01 -55.89
CA THR A 123 1.71 18.53 -55.07
C THR A 123 1.29 17.54 -53.99
N CYS A 124 0.91 18.04 -52.83
CA CYS A 124 0.30 17.26 -51.74
C CYS A 124 -1.21 17.59 -51.69
N ARG A 125 -2.04 16.62 -51.32
CA ARG A 125 -3.47 16.88 -51.05
C ARG A 125 -3.57 17.93 -49.93
N LEU A 126 -4.25 19.05 -50.18
CA LEU A 126 -4.65 20.00 -49.15
C LEU A 126 -5.49 19.26 -48.11
N TRP A 127 -5.03 19.21 -46.86
CA TRP A 127 -5.75 18.54 -45.79
C TRP A 127 -7.06 19.25 -45.53
N SER A 128 -8.20 18.55 -45.63
CA SER A 128 -9.34 18.86 -44.78
C SER A 128 -9.01 18.36 -43.36
N SER A 129 -8.02 18.97 -42.71
CA SER A 129 -7.63 18.63 -41.35
C SER A 129 -8.65 19.23 -40.39
N ARG A 130 -9.11 18.49 -39.38
CA ARG A 130 -9.86 19.09 -38.25
C ARG A 130 -9.06 20.18 -37.51
N PHE A 131 -7.73 20.24 -37.70
CA PHE A 131 -6.81 21.13 -36.99
C PHE A 131 -5.84 21.88 -37.91
N PRO A 132 -6.31 22.75 -38.84
CA PRO A 132 -5.44 23.42 -39.83
C PRO A 132 -4.43 24.38 -39.19
N SER A 133 -4.83 25.10 -38.14
CA SER A 133 -3.93 26.01 -37.41
C SER A 133 -2.80 25.26 -36.70
N SER A 134 -3.04 24.03 -36.25
CA SER A 134 -2.01 23.18 -35.62
C SER A 134 -0.95 22.76 -36.64
N TRP A 135 -1.35 22.43 -37.87
CA TRP A 135 -0.43 22.14 -38.97
C TRP A 135 0.42 23.34 -39.35
N GLN A 136 -0.18 24.54 -39.42
CA GLN A 136 0.57 25.75 -39.74
C GLN A 136 1.67 26.03 -38.71
N VAL A 137 1.35 25.95 -37.41
CA VAL A 137 2.36 26.17 -36.35
C VAL A 137 3.44 25.09 -36.37
N LEU A 138 3.10 23.85 -36.69
CA LEU A 138 4.07 22.77 -36.83
C LEU A 138 4.98 22.94 -38.05
N ASP A 139 4.46 23.41 -39.18
CA ASP A 139 5.26 23.69 -40.37
C ASP A 139 6.25 24.83 -40.13
N GLU A 140 5.79 25.93 -39.53
CA GLU A 140 6.64 27.04 -39.08
C GLU A 140 7.75 26.55 -38.12
N MET A 141 7.39 25.68 -37.18
CA MET A 141 8.31 25.10 -36.21
C MET A 141 9.33 24.14 -36.84
N LEU A 142 8.90 23.25 -37.74
CA LEU A 142 9.77 22.29 -38.41
C LEU A 142 10.74 22.99 -39.37
N SER A 143 10.30 24.04 -40.06
CA SER A 143 11.15 24.90 -40.87
C SER A 143 12.24 25.55 -40.00
N ALA A 144 11.84 26.18 -38.89
CA ALA A 144 12.76 26.79 -37.92
C ALA A 144 13.79 25.79 -37.36
N ILE A 145 13.37 24.56 -37.04
CA ILE A 145 14.26 23.51 -36.55
C ILE A 145 15.26 23.08 -37.62
N THR A 146 14.79 22.92 -38.86
CA THR A 146 15.63 22.49 -40.00
C THR A 146 16.70 23.52 -40.29
N ASP A 147 16.34 24.80 -40.34
CA ASP A 147 17.27 25.90 -40.54
C ASP A 147 18.30 25.97 -39.41
N MET A 148 17.86 25.83 -38.15
CA MET A 148 18.75 25.84 -36.98
C MET A 148 19.76 24.68 -36.98
N LEU A 149 19.34 23.48 -37.38
CA LEU A 149 20.22 22.31 -37.47
C LEU A 149 21.20 22.43 -38.64
N ALA A 150 20.83 23.13 -39.72
CA ALA A 150 21.70 23.34 -40.89
C ALA A 150 22.76 24.43 -40.66
N LEU A 151 22.43 25.49 -39.91
CA LEU A 151 23.30 26.66 -39.73
C LEU A 151 24.31 26.52 -38.59
N GLY A 152 24.07 25.62 -37.61
CA GLY A 152 25.04 25.29 -36.55
C GLY A 152 25.24 26.36 -35.45
N GLU A 153 24.91 27.62 -35.69
CA GLU A 153 24.91 28.69 -34.68
C GLU A 153 23.53 29.34 -34.53
N PRO A 154 23.02 29.55 -33.30
CA PRO A 154 21.83 30.35 -33.09
C PRO A 154 22.21 31.82 -33.19
N ASP A 155 22.13 32.39 -34.39
CA ASP A 155 22.22 33.84 -34.54
C ASP A 155 21.16 34.48 -33.64
N GLY A 156 21.60 35.35 -32.72
CA GLY A 156 20.76 36.02 -31.70
C GLY A 156 19.69 36.96 -32.27
N LYS A 157 19.33 36.82 -33.55
CA LYS A 157 18.31 37.60 -34.26
C LYS A 157 17.44 36.68 -35.10
N GLY A 158 16.27 36.33 -34.56
CA GLY A 158 15.04 36.32 -35.37
C GLY A 158 14.69 35.04 -36.11
N ILE A 159 14.53 33.94 -35.39
CA ILE A 159 13.47 32.96 -35.68
C ILE A 159 12.67 32.87 -34.36
N PRO A 160 11.33 32.92 -34.33
CA PRO A 160 10.57 32.83 -33.08
C PRO A 160 11.14 31.69 -32.24
N SER A 161 11.57 31.96 -31.00
CA SER A 161 12.21 30.95 -30.15
C SER A 161 11.39 29.66 -30.26
N ILE A 162 11.98 28.55 -30.71
CA ILE A 162 11.25 27.30 -31.01
C ILE A 162 10.37 26.90 -29.81
N VAL A 163 10.85 27.17 -28.59
CA VAL A 163 10.11 27.05 -27.32
C VAL A 163 8.78 27.82 -27.33
N SER A 164 8.76 29.05 -27.86
CA SER A 164 7.54 29.86 -27.98
C SER A 164 6.53 29.27 -28.97
N LEU A 165 6.98 28.70 -30.09
CA LEU A 165 6.12 28.02 -31.05
C LEU A 165 5.52 26.75 -30.43
N VAL A 166 6.31 26.01 -29.64
CA VAL A 166 5.83 24.82 -28.91
C VAL A 166 4.81 25.23 -27.85
N LYS A 167 5.09 26.27 -27.06
CA LYS A 167 4.11 26.83 -26.09
C LYS A 167 2.82 27.27 -26.77
N LYS A 168 2.90 27.91 -27.95
CA LYS A 168 1.75 28.29 -28.76
C LYS A 168 0.95 27.06 -29.21
N PHE A 169 1.62 26.02 -29.72
CA PHE A 169 0.98 24.76 -30.10
C PHE A 169 0.26 24.10 -28.92
N LEU A 170 0.90 24.03 -27.74
CA LEU A 170 0.30 23.46 -26.54
C LEU A 170 -0.91 24.28 -26.05
N ALA A 171 -0.82 25.61 -26.10
CA ALA A 171 -1.90 26.51 -25.69
C ALA A 171 -3.14 26.41 -26.59
N MET A 172 -2.97 25.96 -27.84
CA MET A 172 -4.04 25.73 -28.80
C MET A 172 -4.78 24.40 -28.60
N THR A 173 -4.37 23.57 -27.63
CA THR A 173 -4.99 22.25 -27.41
C THR A 173 -6.47 22.41 -27.02
N PRO A 174 -7.40 21.74 -27.73
CA PRO A 174 -8.82 21.75 -27.39
C PRO A 174 -9.11 21.29 -25.96
N LYS A 175 -10.24 21.75 -25.40
CA LYS A 175 -10.69 21.34 -24.05
C LYS A 175 -11.38 19.97 -24.02
N MET A 176 -11.92 19.53 -25.15
CA MET A 176 -12.59 18.22 -25.29
C MET A 176 -11.54 17.13 -25.48
N ASP A 177 -11.66 16.01 -24.76
CA ASP A 177 -10.65 14.95 -24.73
C ASP A 177 -10.36 14.36 -26.12
N ASP A 178 -11.38 14.03 -26.91
CA ASP A 178 -11.20 13.44 -28.25
C ASP A 178 -10.51 14.41 -29.23
N ASP A 179 -10.84 15.70 -29.15
CA ASP A 179 -10.22 16.73 -29.99
C ASP A 179 -8.79 17.04 -29.55
N ALA A 180 -8.49 16.96 -28.25
CA ALA A 180 -7.14 17.09 -27.72
C ALA A 180 -6.24 15.94 -28.16
N VAL A 181 -6.75 14.70 -28.15
CA VAL A 181 -6.05 13.53 -28.71
C VAL A 181 -5.77 13.73 -30.19
N GLY A 182 -6.77 14.18 -30.96
CA GLY A 182 -6.60 14.49 -32.39
C GLY A 182 -5.56 15.59 -32.65
N HIS A 183 -5.52 16.63 -31.82
CA HIS A 183 -4.53 17.71 -31.88
C HIS A 183 -3.10 17.22 -31.62
N PHE A 184 -2.90 16.35 -30.62
CA PHE A 184 -1.58 15.77 -30.36
C PHE A 184 -1.15 14.74 -31.41
N GLN A 185 -2.10 14.00 -32.00
CA GLN A 185 -1.79 13.07 -33.08
C GLN A 185 -1.21 13.79 -34.31
N VAL A 186 -1.63 15.03 -34.56
CA VAL A 186 -1.07 15.87 -35.64
C VAL A 186 0.44 16.12 -35.43
N LEU A 187 0.90 16.34 -34.20
CA LEU A 187 2.34 16.48 -33.88
C LEU A 187 3.12 15.21 -34.20
N ILE A 188 2.53 14.03 -33.92
CA ILE A 188 3.13 12.73 -34.23
C ILE A 188 3.18 12.53 -35.74
N SER A 189 2.07 12.73 -36.45
CA SER A 189 1.98 12.60 -37.91
C SER A 189 2.92 13.54 -38.65
N ALA A 190 3.15 14.76 -38.13
CA ALA A 190 4.11 15.72 -38.68
C ALA A 190 5.58 15.37 -38.37
N LYS A 191 5.86 14.33 -37.58
CA LYS A 191 7.21 13.95 -37.12
C LYS A 191 7.94 15.02 -36.31
N ALA A 192 7.22 15.97 -35.71
CA ALA A 192 7.83 17.01 -34.88
C ALA A 192 8.51 16.47 -33.62
N HIS A 193 7.96 15.40 -33.02
CA HIS A 193 8.59 14.68 -31.91
C HIS A 193 10.01 14.17 -32.26
N ILE A 194 10.23 13.67 -33.49
CA ILE A 194 11.56 13.25 -33.98
C ILE A 194 12.48 14.47 -34.10
N ALA A 195 11.98 15.58 -34.64
CA ALA A 195 12.74 16.81 -34.81
C ALA A 195 13.22 17.37 -33.44
N PHE A 196 12.39 17.29 -32.39
CA PHE A 196 12.78 17.72 -31.04
C PHE A 196 13.89 16.87 -30.44
N VAL A 197 13.83 15.55 -30.63
CA VAL A 197 14.92 14.66 -30.19
C VAL A 197 16.20 14.94 -30.97
N LYS A 198 16.12 15.22 -32.27
CA LYS A 198 17.29 15.64 -33.08
C LYS A 198 17.93 16.93 -32.56
N LEU A 199 17.15 17.92 -32.10
CA LEU A 199 17.70 19.10 -31.42
C LEU A 199 18.51 18.71 -30.18
N TYR A 200 17.98 17.79 -29.37
CA TYR A 200 18.67 17.31 -28.16
C TYR A 200 19.97 16.55 -28.49
N LEU A 201 19.98 15.77 -29.57
CA LEU A 201 21.17 15.04 -30.04
C LEU A 201 22.22 15.94 -30.72
N SER A 202 21.95 17.23 -30.89
CA SER A 202 22.89 18.17 -31.49
C SER A 202 24.22 18.24 -30.73
N GLN A 203 25.30 18.42 -31.48
CA GLN A 203 26.65 18.62 -30.94
C GLN A 203 26.81 20.00 -30.28
N PHE A 204 25.97 20.98 -30.68
CA PHE A 204 25.99 22.33 -30.16
C PHE A 204 25.21 22.43 -28.84
N LYS A 205 25.88 22.87 -27.77
CA LYS A 205 25.30 22.92 -26.41
C LYS A 205 24.01 23.78 -26.32
N GLN A 206 23.95 24.89 -27.06
CA GLN A 206 22.79 25.79 -27.07
C GLN A 206 21.58 25.14 -27.75
N ILE A 207 21.78 24.48 -28.91
CA ILE A 207 20.73 23.74 -29.62
C ILE A 207 20.24 22.56 -28.78
N ARG A 208 21.16 21.84 -28.12
CA ARG A 208 20.83 20.77 -27.17
C ARG A 208 19.96 21.28 -26.01
N ALA A 209 20.27 22.45 -25.46
CA ALA A 209 19.49 23.05 -24.38
C ALA A 209 18.05 23.39 -24.84
N ILE A 210 17.89 23.91 -26.06
CA ILE A 210 16.58 24.15 -26.67
C ILE A 210 15.82 22.84 -26.85
N GLY A 211 16.46 21.80 -27.39
CA GLY A 211 15.84 20.47 -27.52
C GLY A 211 15.38 19.90 -26.18
N LYS A 212 16.21 20.04 -25.13
CA LYS A 212 15.86 19.65 -23.75
C LYS A 212 14.63 20.41 -23.25
N GLU A 213 14.62 21.74 -23.39
CA GLU A 213 13.51 22.58 -22.92
C GLU A 213 12.20 22.27 -23.64
N VAL A 214 12.24 22.12 -24.98
CA VAL A 214 11.07 21.78 -25.80
C VAL A 214 10.42 20.47 -25.35
N ILE A 215 11.23 19.43 -25.10
CA ILE A 215 10.72 18.13 -24.62
C ILE A 215 10.17 18.27 -23.19
N PHE A 216 10.83 19.05 -22.34
CA PHE A 216 10.43 19.25 -20.94
C PHE A 216 9.05 19.93 -20.79
N LEU A 217 8.62 20.74 -21.77
CA LEU A 217 7.28 21.35 -21.77
C LEU A 217 6.13 20.33 -21.71
N PHE A 218 6.39 19.08 -22.08
CA PHE A 218 5.41 18.00 -22.05
C PHE A 218 5.41 17.19 -20.74
N PHE A 219 6.30 17.48 -19.78
CA PHE A 219 6.43 16.65 -18.57
C PHE A 219 5.49 17.06 -17.44
N THR A 220 5.04 18.31 -17.43
CA THR A 220 4.16 18.84 -16.39
C THR A 220 3.15 19.80 -17.01
N TRP A 221 1.90 19.76 -16.52
CA TRP A 221 0.89 20.75 -16.90
C TRP A 221 1.32 22.16 -16.44
N ASN A 222 0.86 23.18 -17.16
CA ASN A 222 1.10 24.58 -16.83
C ASN A 222 -0.11 25.40 -17.23
N SER A 223 -0.69 26.17 -16.29
CA SER A 223 -1.90 26.97 -16.55
C SER A 223 -1.78 27.95 -17.71
N LEU A 224 -0.56 28.35 -18.09
CA LEU A 224 -0.31 29.32 -19.15
C LEU A 224 -0.31 28.72 -20.56
N TYR A 225 0.10 27.46 -20.71
CA TYR A 225 0.29 26.85 -22.04
C TYR A 225 -0.12 25.38 -22.17
N LEU A 226 -0.44 24.67 -21.09
CA LEU A 226 -0.91 23.29 -21.14
C LEU A 226 -1.83 22.99 -19.96
N SER A 227 -3.15 23.05 -20.19
CA SER A 227 -4.14 22.77 -19.15
C SER A 227 -4.02 21.35 -18.59
N LYS A 228 -4.46 21.13 -17.34
CA LYS A 228 -4.43 19.79 -16.72
C LYS A 228 -5.18 18.73 -17.54
N PRO A 229 -6.40 18.97 -18.09
CA PRO A 229 -7.07 18.00 -18.97
C PRO A 229 -6.27 17.70 -20.24
N ALA A 230 -5.71 18.73 -20.89
CA ALA A 230 -4.89 18.55 -22.08
C ALA A 230 -3.59 17.77 -21.80
N PHE A 231 -2.95 18.02 -20.65
CA PHE A 231 -1.76 17.26 -20.22
C PHE A 231 -2.04 15.76 -20.07
N LEU A 232 -3.23 15.38 -19.59
CA LEU A 232 -3.64 13.97 -19.52
C LEU A 232 -3.66 13.30 -20.90
N GLN A 233 -3.74 14.05 -22.01
CA GLN A 233 -3.73 13.50 -23.36
C GLN A 233 -2.32 13.44 -23.99
N CYS A 234 -1.26 13.85 -23.28
CA CYS A 234 0.13 13.82 -23.78
C CYS A 234 0.77 12.42 -23.78
N THR A 235 0.11 11.40 -23.22
CA THR A 235 0.65 10.04 -23.07
C THR A 235 1.24 9.45 -24.37
N PRO A 236 0.60 9.52 -25.55
CA PRO A 236 1.17 9.00 -26.79
C PRO A 236 2.48 9.69 -27.18
N ILE A 237 2.59 11.00 -26.97
CA ILE A 237 3.79 11.78 -27.26
C ILE A 237 4.93 11.37 -26.33
N LEU A 238 4.66 11.22 -25.03
CA LEU A 238 5.65 10.80 -24.05
C LEU A 238 6.16 9.37 -24.33
N PHE A 239 5.32 8.47 -24.84
CA PHE A 239 5.76 7.15 -25.32
C PHE A 239 6.77 7.27 -26.47
N GLU A 240 6.48 8.10 -27.48
CA GLU A 240 7.39 8.31 -28.60
C GLU A 240 8.71 8.95 -28.16
N PHE A 241 8.68 9.93 -27.26
CA PHE A 241 9.92 10.49 -26.69
C PHE A 241 10.72 9.44 -25.93
N CYS A 242 10.09 8.64 -25.07
CA CYS A 242 10.80 7.59 -24.34
C CYS A 242 11.43 6.58 -25.30
N LYS A 243 10.71 6.16 -26.34
CA LYS A 243 11.20 5.21 -27.37
C LYS A 243 12.40 5.78 -28.12
N LEU A 244 12.30 7.02 -28.61
CA LEU A 244 13.38 7.68 -29.35
C LEU A 244 14.60 7.94 -28.47
N LEU A 245 14.40 8.45 -27.25
CA LEU A 245 15.49 8.73 -26.33
C LEU A 245 16.18 7.43 -25.89
N ALA A 246 15.44 6.39 -25.51
CA ALA A 246 16.04 5.10 -25.11
C ALA A 246 16.88 4.45 -26.22
N GLY A 247 16.51 4.66 -27.50
CA GLY A 247 17.26 4.13 -28.65
C GLY A 247 18.43 4.99 -29.12
N THR A 248 18.52 6.26 -28.69
CA THR A 248 19.52 7.22 -29.20
C THR A 248 20.49 7.72 -28.14
N VAL A 249 20.06 7.78 -26.87
CA VAL A 249 20.88 8.14 -25.72
C VAL A 249 20.95 6.98 -24.73
N SER A 250 21.90 7.05 -23.79
CA SER A 250 21.97 6.05 -22.70
C SER A 250 20.69 6.08 -21.86
N LYS A 251 20.26 4.91 -21.36
CA LYS A 251 19.16 4.79 -20.37
C LYS A 251 19.43 5.53 -19.06
N MET A 252 20.68 5.97 -18.83
CA MET A 252 21.08 6.81 -17.70
C MET A 252 20.99 8.32 -17.99
N ASP A 253 20.57 8.71 -19.20
CA ASP A 253 20.42 10.12 -19.56
C ASP A 253 19.33 10.82 -18.73
N SER A 254 19.65 12.03 -18.26
CA SER A 254 18.76 12.79 -17.36
C SER A 254 17.41 13.16 -17.99
N LEU A 255 17.36 13.42 -19.31
CA LEU A 255 16.13 13.75 -20.01
C LEU A 255 15.27 12.52 -20.22
N TYR A 256 15.88 11.38 -20.56
CA TYR A 256 15.17 10.10 -20.64
C TYR A 256 14.55 9.71 -19.28
N ILE A 257 15.32 9.78 -18.19
CA ILE A 257 14.81 9.48 -16.84
C ILE A 257 13.63 10.39 -16.49
N SER A 258 13.75 11.69 -16.74
CA SER A 258 12.69 12.66 -16.48
C SER A 258 11.44 12.40 -17.33
N CYS A 259 11.62 12.06 -18.61
CA CYS A 259 10.54 11.71 -19.53
C CYS A 259 9.80 10.44 -19.07
N ARG A 260 10.55 9.40 -18.71
CA ARG A 260 10.02 8.13 -18.20
C ARG A 260 9.25 8.34 -16.89
N SER A 261 9.77 9.19 -15.99
CA SER A 261 9.11 9.53 -14.73
C SER A 261 7.78 10.27 -14.97
N ALA A 262 7.78 11.26 -15.86
CA ALA A 262 6.58 12.00 -16.26
C ALA A 262 5.52 11.07 -16.88
N LEU A 263 5.94 10.17 -17.77
CA LEU A 263 5.06 9.14 -18.36
C LEU A 263 4.46 8.23 -17.29
N GLY A 264 5.28 7.71 -16.38
CA GLY A 264 4.83 6.85 -15.28
C GLY A 264 3.78 7.54 -14.40
N SER A 265 4.02 8.79 -14.01
CA SER A 265 3.05 9.58 -13.24
C SER A 265 1.74 9.79 -14.01
N LEU A 266 1.83 10.03 -15.32
CA LEU A 266 0.65 10.26 -16.17
C LEU A 266 -0.22 9.01 -16.27
N LEU A 267 0.39 7.84 -16.50
CA LEU A 267 -0.29 6.55 -16.62
C LEU A 267 -1.10 6.18 -15.37
N VAL A 268 -0.66 6.60 -14.18
CA VAL A 268 -1.36 6.34 -12.91
C VAL A 268 -2.49 7.34 -12.66
N SER A 269 -2.40 8.54 -13.23
CA SER A 269 -3.40 9.60 -13.08
C SER A 269 -4.60 9.47 -14.02
N GLN A 270 -4.50 8.66 -15.06
CA GLN A 270 -5.56 8.44 -16.05
C GLN A 270 -6.59 7.39 -15.58
N ASP A 271 -7.85 7.62 -15.93
CA ASP A 271 -8.95 6.69 -15.67
C ASP A 271 -8.83 5.40 -16.49
N ARG A 272 -9.45 4.32 -15.99
CA ARG A 272 -9.48 2.99 -16.63
C ARG A 272 -9.87 3.00 -18.12
N LYS A 273 -10.60 4.03 -18.58
CA LYS A 273 -11.03 4.19 -19.98
C LYS A 273 -9.87 4.24 -20.97
N PHE A 274 -8.71 4.78 -20.59
CA PHE A 274 -7.54 4.85 -21.45
C PHE A 274 -7.03 3.46 -21.89
N TYR A 275 -7.15 2.47 -20.99
CA TYR A 275 -6.69 1.12 -21.24
C TYR A 275 -7.66 0.29 -22.10
N LEU A 276 -8.90 0.77 -22.32
CA LEU A 276 -9.94 -0.01 -23.00
C LEU A 276 -9.80 -0.02 -24.54
N ASN A 277 -9.11 0.97 -25.14
CA ASN A 277 -8.97 1.09 -26.61
C ASN A 277 -7.72 0.39 -27.19
N GLY A 278 -7.31 -0.74 -26.61
CA GLY A 278 -6.18 -1.53 -27.11
C GLY A 278 -5.29 -2.12 -26.01
N THR A 279 -5.88 -2.91 -25.11
CA THR A 279 -5.18 -3.51 -23.94
C THR A 279 -3.91 -4.28 -24.34
N ARG A 280 -3.94 -5.01 -25.46
CA ARG A 280 -2.78 -5.76 -25.99
C ARG A 280 -1.61 -4.86 -26.38
N ASP A 281 -1.88 -3.78 -27.12
CA ASP A 281 -0.87 -2.79 -27.53
C ASP A 281 -0.28 -2.04 -26.32
N MET A 282 -1.09 -1.83 -25.28
CA MET A 282 -0.60 -1.22 -24.05
C MET A 282 0.35 -2.16 -23.29
N VAL A 283 0.03 -3.45 -23.20
CA VAL A 283 0.94 -4.43 -22.55
C VAL A 283 2.28 -4.48 -23.27
N THR A 284 2.29 -4.54 -24.60
CA THR A 284 3.52 -4.56 -25.42
C THR A 284 4.34 -3.28 -25.26
N LYS A 285 3.69 -2.12 -25.11
CA LYS A 285 4.37 -0.84 -24.85
C LYS A 285 4.93 -0.72 -23.43
N LEU A 286 4.27 -1.32 -22.43
CA LEU A 286 4.61 -1.12 -21.02
C LEU A 286 5.63 -2.12 -20.46
N TYR A 287 5.59 -3.40 -20.87
CA TYR A 287 6.48 -4.42 -20.31
C TYR A 287 7.98 -4.12 -20.45
N PRO A 288 8.49 -3.46 -21.52
CA PRO A 288 9.92 -3.14 -21.62
C PRO A 288 10.39 -2.17 -20.54
N PHE A 289 9.53 -1.22 -20.12
CA PHE A 289 9.85 -0.30 -19.04
C PHE A 289 9.96 -1.00 -17.68
N VAL A 290 9.06 -1.95 -17.41
CA VAL A 290 9.11 -2.77 -16.18
C VAL A 290 10.34 -3.66 -16.17
N ALA A 291 10.67 -4.29 -17.31
CA ALA A 291 11.89 -5.08 -17.45
C ALA A 291 13.15 -4.23 -17.23
N GLU A 292 13.24 -3.05 -17.86
CA GLU A 292 14.35 -2.12 -17.67
C GLU A 292 14.51 -1.68 -16.21
N LEU A 293 13.42 -1.26 -15.57
CA LEU A 293 13.46 -0.75 -14.20
C LEU A 293 13.77 -1.82 -13.15
N SER A 294 13.67 -3.10 -13.52
CA SER A 294 13.93 -4.24 -12.64
C SER A 294 15.38 -4.73 -12.62
N GLU A 295 16.25 -4.22 -13.51
CA GLU A 295 17.62 -4.70 -13.63
C GLU A 295 18.41 -4.49 -12.32
N ALA A 296 19.23 -5.47 -11.93
CA ALA A 296 19.79 -5.59 -10.56
C ALA A 296 20.66 -4.41 -10.11
N ASN A 297 21.36 -3.74 -11.04
CA ASN A 297 22.14 -2.54 -10.75
C ASN A 297 21.26 -1.32 -10.39
N PHE A 298 19.94 -1.40 -10.56
CA PHE A 298 18.98 -0.31 -10.36
C PHE A 298 18.18 -0.41 -9.06
N MET A 299 17.92 -1.61 -8.56
CA MET A 299 17.12 -1.86 -7.35
C MET A 299 17.95 -2.00 -6.07
N PHE A 300 19.24 -2.35 -6.17
CA PHE A 300 20.14 -2.53 -5.02
C PHE A 300 21.53 -1.96 -5.34
N PRO A 301 21.70 -0.63 -5.41
CA PRO A 301 23.03 -0.06 -5.62
C PRO A 301 23.89 -0.42 -4.39
N SER A 302 25.10 -0.92 -4.62
CA SER A 302 26.14 -1.37 -3.66
C SER A 302 26.02 -0.84 -2.22
N GLU A 303 26.45 -1.63 -1.21
CA GLU A 303 26.43 -1.47 0.27
C GLU A 303 26.39 -0.07 0.93
N ARG A 304 26.60 1.04 0.22
CA ARG A 304 26.60 2.42 0.71
C ARG A 304 25.69 3.40 -0.06
N SER A 305 24.92 2.97 -1.06
CA SER A 305 24.10 3.88 -1.86
C SER A 305 22.61 3.74 -1.55
N TYR A 306 21.98 4.86 -1.19
CA TYR A 306 20.53 4.99 -1.02
C TYR A 306 19.76 4.43 -2.23
N LEU A 307 18.62 3.79 -1.99
CA LEU A 307 17.61 3.63 -3.02
C LEU A 307 17.27 5.04 -3.54
N ALA A 308 17.37 5.26 -4.85
CA ALA A 308 16.77 6.44 -5.44
C ALA A 308 15.25 6.25 -5.34
N SER A 309 14.61 6.86 -4.32
CA SER A 309 13.16 6.84 -4.07
C SER A 309 12.35 7.00 -5.37
N ASP A 310 12.81 7.91 -6.25
CA ASP A 310 12.20 8.22 -7.54
C ASP A 310 12.11 7.01 -8.48
N ARG A 311 13.08 6.08 -8.44
CA ARG A 311 13.10 4.90 -9.32
C ARG A 311 12.12 3.81 -8.88
N VAL A 312 11.95 3.63 -7.57
CA VAL A 312 10.93 2.70 -7.03
C VAL A 312 9.53 3.23 -7.32
N ILE A 313 9.35 4.56 -7.26
CA ILE A 313 8.11 5.23 -7.66
C ILE A 313 7.82 4.96 -9.14
N ASP A 314 8.81 5.14 -10.03
CA ASP A 314 8.64 4.84 -11.45
C ASP A 314 8.27 3.38 -11.68
N PHE A 315 9.01 2.43 -11.09
CA PHE A 315 8.71 1.01 -11.22
C PHE A 315 7.29 0.68 -10.77
N SER A 316 6.89 1.19 -9.59
CA SER A 316 5.52 1.06 -9.07
C SER A 316 4.47 1.63 -10.03
N ASN A 317 4.72 2.80 -10.60
CA ASN A 317 3.81 3.45 -11.55
C ASN A 317 3.62 2.62 -12.82
N PHE A 318 4.71 2.17 -13.45
CA PHE A 318 4.66 1.33 -14.65
C PHE A 318 4.05 -0.05 -14.35
N LEU A 319 4.41 -0.68 -13.23
CA LEU A 319 3.84 -1.97 -12.82
C LEU A 319 2.32 -1.86 -12.57
N LYS A 320 1.86 -0.77 -11.94
CA LYS A 320 0.43 -0.52 -11.74
C LYS A 320 -0.32 -0.36 -13.07
N ALA A 321 0.22 0.43 -14.00
CA ALA A 321 -0.34 0.59 -15.35
C ALA A 321 -0.38 -0.74 -16.12
N LEU A 322 0.71 -1.50 -16.08
CA LEU A 322 0.85 -2.80 -16.74
C LEU A 322 -0.17 -3.81 -16.19
N ARG A 323 -0.37 -3.86 -14.88
CA ARG A 323 -1.38 -4.72 -14.24
C ARG A 323 -2.80 -4.39 -14.68
N LEU A 324 -3.12 -3.11 -14.86
CA LEU A 324 -4.43 -2.70 -15.38
C LEU A 324 -4.61 -3.12 -16.84
N ALA A 325 -3.57 -2.96 -17.66
CA ALA A 325 -3.57 -3.38 -19.06
C ALA A 325 -3.75 -4.91 -19.20
N ILE A 326 -3.01 -5.71 -18.42
CA ILE A 326 -3.12 -7.17 -18.42
C ILE A 326 -4.51 -7.63 -17.97
N ARG A 327 -5.06 -7.05 -16.90
CA ARG A 327 -6.43 -7.34 -16.46
C ARG A 327 -7.47 -7.04 -17.54
N GLY A 328 -7.29 -5.93 -18.26
CA GLY A 328 -8.13 -5.59 -19.41
C GLY A 328 -8.00 -6.60 -20.55
N TRP A 329 -6.78 -7.08 -20.83
CA TRP A 329 -6.55 -8.12 -21.85
C TRP A 329 -7.21 -9.44 -21.44
N LEU A 330 -7.03 -9.90 -20.20
CA LEU A 330 -7.60 -11.16 -19.71
C LEU A 330 -9.12 -11.11 -19.47
N GLY A 331 -9.78 -9.97 -19.71
CA GLY A 331 -11.23 -9.82 -19.56
C GLY A 331 -11.72 -9.81 -18.10
N GLY A 332 -10.86 -9.54 -17.12
CA GLY A 332 -11.28 -9.52 -15.70
C GLY A 332 -10.14 -9.59 -14.68
N GLU A 333 -10.46 -10.03 -13.46
CA GLU A 333 -9.49 -10.18 -12.34
C GLU A 333 -8.65 -11.47 -12.40
N GLY A 334 -8.61 -12.16 -13.54
CA GLY A 334 -7.81 -13.38 -13.71
C GLY A 334 -6.30 -13.13 -13.66
N SER A 335 -5.55 -14.12 -13.17
CA SER A 335 -4.09 -14.18 -13.31
C SER A 335 -3.71 -14.82 -14.64
N VAL A 336 -2.52 -14.48 -15.15
CA VAL A 336 -1.89 -15.12 -16.31
C VAL A 336 -1.67 -16.61 -15.97
N PRO A 337 -2.28 -17.55 -16.72
CA PRO A 337 -2.14 -18.99 -16.47
C PRO A 337 -0.74 -19.50 -16.77
N GLU A 338 -0.32 -20.57 -16.09
CA GLU A 338 1.02 -21.17 -16.27
C GLU A 338 1.33 -21.56 -17.72
N SER A 339 0.33 -22.02 -18.47
CA SER A 339 0.44 -22.38 -19.89
C SER A 339 0.86 -21.20 -20.79
N MET A 340 0.69 -19.95 -20.36
CA MET A 340 0.99 -18.77 -21.17
C MET A 340 2.46 -18.30 -21.05
N TYR A 341 3.18 -18.75 -20.01
CA TYR A 341 4.57 -18.34 -19.72
C TYR A 341 5.52 -19.50 -19.40
N LYS A 342 5.00 -20.72 -19.25
CA LYS A 342 5.74 -21.98 -19.09
C LYS A 342 5.09 -23.07 -19.95
N SER A 343 5.11 -22.91 -21.27
CA SER A 343 4.67 -23.95 -22.21
C SER A 343 5.87 -24.61 -22.89
N PRO A 344 5.93 -25.96 -22.96
CA PRO A 344 6.94 -26.67 -23.75
C PRO A 344 6.74 -26.56 -25.28
N LEU A 345 5.64 -25.95 -25.74
CA LEU A 345 5.17 -25.98 -27.13
C LEU A 345 5.37 -24.68 -27.92
N ASP A 346 6.25 -23.77 -27.46
CA ASP A 346 6.54 -22.47 -28.12
C ASP A 346 5.35 -21.50 -28.29
N MET A 347 4.21 -21.77 -27.65
CA MET A 347 3.01 -20.92 -27.66
C MET A 347 3.00 -19.86 -26.54
N CYS A 348 4.16 -19.55 -25.94
CA CYS A 348 4.23 -18.55 -24.88
C CYS A 348 4.17 -17.14 -25.46
N GLU A 349 3.49 -16.25 -24.76
CA GLU A 349 3.54 -14.83 -25.09
C GLU A 349 4.84 -14.23 -24.53
N GLU A 350 5.66 -13.61 -25.40
CA GLU A 350 7.01 -13.14 -25.06
C GLU A 350 7.02 -12.24 -23.82
N TRP A 351 6.11 -11.27 -23.76
CA TRP A 351 5.98 -10.34 -22.63
C TRP A 351 5.69 -11.09 -21.31
N ALA A 352 4.91 -12.17 -21.35
CA ALA A 352 4.52 -12.93 -20.17
C ALA A 352 5.72 -13.73 -19.64
N THR A 353 6.54 -14.31 -20.51
CA THR A 353 7.77 -15.02 -20.12
C THR A 353 8.81 -14.05 -19.56
N VAL A 354 9.04 -12.91 -20.24
CA VAL A 354 10.01 -11.89 -19.80
C VAL A 354 9.65 -11.34 -18.42
N LEU A 355 8.40 -10.93 -18.21
CA LEU A 355 7.95 -10.41 -16.92
C LEU A 355 7.97 -11.47 -15.82
N HIS A 356 7.72 -12.75 -16.13
CA HIS A 356 7.82 -13.82 -15.14
C HIS A 356 9.28 -14.00 -14.68
N ALA A 357 10.24 -13.98 -15.63
CA ALA A 357 11.66 -14.02 -15.30
C ALA A 357 12.08 -12.80 -14.46
N VAL A 358 11.56 -11.60 -14.78
CA VAL A 358 11.77 -10.40 -13.97
C VAL A 358 11.25 -10.59 -12.54
N PHE A 359 10.04 -11.14 -12.38
CA PHE A 359 9.46 -11.41 -11.06
C PHE A 359 10.36 -12.34 -10.23
N LEU A 360 10.80 -13.46 -10.82
CA LEU A 360 11.66 -14.42 -10.13
C LEU A 360 12.99 -13.79 -9.69
N LYS A 361 13.61 -12.99 -10.56
CA LYS A 361 14.86 -12.28 -10.25
C LYS A 361 14.67 -11.24 -9.14
N LEU A 362 13.55 -10.51 -9.14
CA LEU A 362 13.23 -9.55 -8.09
C LEU A 362 13.03 -10.26 -6.75
N LEU A 363 12.30 -11.38 -6.76
CA LEU A 363 12.05 -12.20 -5.59
C LEU A 363 13.35 -12.80 -5.02
N GLU A 364 14.24 -13.30 -5.87
CA GLU A 364 15.58 -13.78 -5.48
C GLU A 364 16.39 -12.68 -4.80
N LYS A 365 16.33 -11.44 -5.32
CA LYS A 365 17.04 -10.31 -4.71
C LYS A 365 16.46 -9.90 -3.36
N VAL A 366 15.14 -9.97 -3.20
CA VAL A 366 14.49 -9.76 -1.89
C VAL A 366 14.91 -10.87 -0.91
N ASP A 367 14.96 -12.12 -1.34
CA ASP A 367 15.43 -13.23 -0.50
C ASP A 367 16.88 -13.02 -0.04
N GLN A 368 17.79 -12.71 -0.97
CA GLN A 368 19.19 -12.37 -0.66
C GLN A 368 19.31 -11.17 0.28
N GLY A 369 18.51 -10.12 0.06
CA GLY A 369 18.47 -8.95 0.92
C GLY A 369 18.04 -9.28 2.35
N LEU A 370 17.02 -10.11 2.52
CA LEU A 370 16.56 -10.56 3.83
C LEU A 370 17.53 -11.53 4.51
N ASP A 371 18.20 -12.39 3.75
CA ASP A 371 19.27 -13.27 4.26
C ASP A 371 20.42 -12.45 4.85
N ASN A 372 20.86 -11.40 4.15
CA ASN A 372 21.91 -10.51 4.64
C ASN A 372 21.53 -9.83 5.96
N VAL A 373 20.26 -9.43 6.11
CA VAL A 373 19.74 -8.88 7.38
C VAL A 373 19.82 -9.92 8.49
N ASP A 374 19.42 -11.17 8.20
CA ASP A 374 19.46 -12.26 9.17
C ASP A 374 20.90 -12.54 9.64
N GLN A 375 21.84 -12.67 8.69
CA GLN A 375 23.26 -12.84 8.99
C GLN A 375 23.82 -11.67 9.80
N PHE A 376 23.46 -10.43 9.46
CA PHE A 376 23.89 -9.24 10.21
C PHE A 376 23.36 -9.23 11.65
N MET A 377 22.10 -9.61 11.85
CA MET A 377 21.48 -9.69 13.17
C MET A 377 22.10 -10.78 14.05
N VAL A 378 22.55 -11.89 13.47
CA VAL A 378 23.26 -12.97 14.19
C VAL A 378 24.64 -12.52 14.67
N LEU A 379 25.34 -11.71 13.87
CA LEU A 379 26.74 -11.31 14.12
C LEU A 379 26.89 -10.08 15.03
N ASN A 380 25.83 -9.31 15.28
CA ASN A 380 25.88 -8.07 16.06
C ASN A 380 24.91 -8.12 17.25
N THR A 381 25.07 -7.23 18.23
CA THR A 381 24.13 -7.06 19.35
C THR A 381 23.92 -5.58 19.67
N GLY A 382 22.71 -5.23 20.14
CA GLY A 382 22.39 -3.91 20.70
C GLY A 382 22.16 -2.79 19.67
N ALA A 383 22.43 -1.54 20.08
CA ALA A 383 22.03 -0.29 19.39
C ALA A 383 22.57 -0.13 17.95
N LYS A 384 23.65 -0.83 17.59
CA LYS A 384 24.19 -0.85 16.23
C LYS A 384 23.23 -1.53 15.24
N ILE A 385 22.41 -2.47 15.73
CA ILE A 385 21.39 -3.16 14.93
C ILE A 385 20.29 -2.18 14.53
N ASP A 386 19.76 -1.41 15.49
CA ASP A 386 18.61 -0.54 15.25
C ASP A 386 18.87 0.52 14.16
N SER A 387 20.05 1.14 14.18
CA SER A 387 20.43 2.14 13.17
C SER A 387 20.57 1.54 11.77
N GLU A 388 21.06 0.30 11.67
CA GLU A 388 21.20 -0.39 10.40
C GLU A 388 19.85 -0.92 9.92
N LEU A 389 19.01 -1.51 10.77
CA LEU A 389 17.68 -1.99 10.39
C LEU A 389 16.80 -0.90 9.78
N VAL A 390 16.92 0.35 10.25
CA VAL A 390 16.29 1.51 9.61
C VAL A 390 16.75 1.67 8.16
N ARG A 391 18.05 1.48 7.86
CA ARG A 391 18.60 1.52 6.49
C ARG A 391 18.12 0.35 5.64
N TRP A 392 18.09 -0.86 6.20
CA TRP A 392 17.63 -2.07 5.51
C TRP A 392 16.11 -2.10 5.26
N SER A 393 15.33 -1.27 5.96
CA SER A 393 13.87 -1.15 5.77
C SER A 393 13.47 -0.73 4.34
N ASN A 394 14.42 -0.17 3.59
CA ASN A 394 14.35 0.11 2.17
C ASN A 394 14.00 -1.11 1.29
N ILE A 395 14.21 -2.34 1.76
CA ILE A 395 13.77 -3.56 1.06
C ILE A 395 12.24 -3.65 0.97
N LEU A 396 11.50 -3.06 1.92
CA LEU A 396 10.06 -3.26 2.04
C LEU A 396 9.24 -2.64 0.90
N PRO A 397 9.56 -1.45 0.36
CA PRO A 397 8.98 -0.97 -0.90
C PRO A 397 9.18 -1.94 -2.07
N ILE A 398 10.36 -2.56 -2.20
CA ILE A 398 10.63 -3.54 -3.27
C ILE A 398 9.80 -4.81 -3.06
N LEU A 399 9.72 -5.28 -1.81
CA LEU A 399 8.89 -6.42 -1.44
C LEU A 399 7.40 -6.15 -1.72
N ARG A 400 6.91 -4.93 -1.48
CA ARG A 400 5.55 -4.51 -1.88
C ARG A 400 5.35 -4.64 -3.38
N GLU A 401 6.32 -4.22 -4.18
CA GLU A 401 6.21 -4.38 -5.62
C GLU A 401 6.31 -5.84 -6.07
N CYS A 402 7.13 -6.67 -5.42
CA CYS A 402 7.11 -8.12 -5.62
C CYS A 402 5.72 -8.70 -5.33
N HIS A 403 5.07 -8.27 -4.24
CA HIS A 403 3.69 -8.65 -3.91
C HIS A 403 2.68 -8.19 -4.96
N ASN A 404 2.83 -6.98 -5.49
CA ASN A 404 1.99 -6.49 -6.58
C ASN A 404 2.20 -7.27 -7.87
N PHE A 405 3.44 -7.66 -8.15
CA PHE A 405 3.82 -8.39 -9.35
C PHE A 405 3.39 -9.85 -9.31
N ALA A 406 3.46 -10.48 -8.12
CA ALA A 406 2.96 -11.82 -7.87
C ALA A 406 1.46 -11.98 -8.14
N LYS A 407 0.67 -10.88 -8.12
CA LYS A 407 -0.76 -10.90 -8.47
C LYS A 407 -1.02 -11.03 -9.97
N ILE A 408 0.01 -10.91 -10.82
CA ILE A 408 -0.12 -11.07 -12.27
C ILE A 408 -0.19 -12.54 -12.66
N TYR A 409 0.60 -13.39 -11.99
CA TYR A 409 0.79 -14.78 -12.40
C TYR A 409 0.10 -15.74 -11.45
N GLU A 410 -0.44 -16.82 -12.02
CA GLU A 410 -0.82 -18.00 -11.25
C GLU A 410 0.41 -18.56 -10.52
N ASN A 411 0.25 -19.12 -9.33
CA ASN A 411 1.32 -19.69 -8.48
C ASN A 411 2.41 -18.73 -7.95
N ALA A 412 2.59 -17.53 -8.52
CA ALA A 412 3.58 -16.56 -8.05
C ALA A 412 3.33 -16.08 -6.61
N GLY A 413 2.05 -16.02 -6.18
CA GLY A 413 1.70 -15.73 -4.79
C GLY A 413 2.22 -16.78 -3.79
N GLN A 414 2.24 -18.06 -4.19
CA GLN A 414 2.76 -19.16 -3.36
C GLN A 414 4.29 -19.08 -3.25
N LEU A 415 4.98 -18.76 -4.35
CA LEU A 415 6.43 -18.56 -4.35
C LEU A 415 6.85 -17.41 -3.43
N LEU A 416 6.16 -16.27 -3.52
CA LEU A 416 6.39 -15.15 -2.62
C LEU A 416 6.16 -15.56 -1.17
N HIS A 417 5.06 -16.25 -0.89
CA HIS A 417 4.72 -16.72 0.46
C HIS A 417 5.79 -17.65 1.03
N ALA A 418 6.31 -18.59 0.24
CA ALA A 418 7.38 -19.50 0.65
C ALA A 418 8.67 -18.75 1.05
N VAL A 419 9.08 -17.76 0.26
CA VAL A 419 10.24 -16.90 0.58
C VAL A 419 10.00 -16.11 1.88
N LEU A 420 8.83 -15.51 2.02
CA LEU A 420 8.50 -14.75 3.23
C LEU A 420 8.44 -15.62 4.50
N LEU A 421 7.96 -16.85 4.36
CA LEU A 421 7.93 -17.82 5.45
C LEU A 421 9.35 -18.26 5.85
N ALA A 422 10.22 -18.50 4.87
CA ALA A 422 11.63 -18.81 5.10
C ALA A 422 12.39 -17.65 5.77
N ARG A 423 12.06 -16.40 5.41
CA ARG A 423 12.70 -15.18 5.92
C ARG A 423 11.88 -14.45 6.99
N LYS A 424 11.11 -15.18 7.78
CA LYS A 424 10.22 -14.63 8.82
C LYS A 424 10.95 -13.72 9.82
N VAL A 425 12.09 -14.16 10.37
CA VAL A 425 12.81 -13.42 11.41
C VAL A 425 13.29 -12.03 10.93
N PRO A 426 14.11 -11.91 9.86
CA PRO A 426 14.57 -10.60 9.39
C PRO A 426 13.41 -9.72 8.92
N LEU A 427 12.38 -10.27 8.29
CA LEU A 427 11.21 -9.49 7.87
C LEU A 427 10.50 -8.82 9.07
N ASN A 428 10.22 -9.57 10.13
CA ASN A 428 9.56 -9.01 11.32
C ASN A 428 10.44 -7.96 12.00
N ALA A 429 11.76 -8.16 12.03
CA ALA A 429 12.69 -7.14 12.53
C ALA A 429 12.59 -5.84 11.71
N LEU A 430 12.64 -5.92 10.37
CA LEU A 430 12.52 -4.73 9.52
C LEU A 430 11.21 -3.98 9.75
N ILE A 431 10.07 -4.68 9.79
CA ILE A 431 8.75 -4.05 9.98
C ILE A 431 8.69 -3.28 11.31
N LYS A 432 9.32 -3.81 12.37
CA LYS A 432 9.41 -3.16 13.68
C LYS A 432 10.14 -1.81 13.68
N HIS A 433 10.90 -1.47 12.63
CA HIS A 433 11.56 -0.16 12.48
C HIS A 433 10.94 0.76 11.42
N VAL A 434 9.92 0.32 10.68
CA VAL A 434 9.24 1.15 9.66
C VAL A 434 8.45 2.31 10.30
N GLY A 435 8.50 3.49 9.68
CA GLY A 435 7.63 4.61 10.05
C GLY A 435 6.14 4.35 9.77
N ARG A 436 5.26 5.32 10.04
CA ARG A 436 3.86 5.24 9.60
C ARG A 436 3.82 5.43 8.08
N SER A 437 3.72 4.34 7.32
CA SER A 437 3.41 4.37 5.88
C SER A 437 2.27 3.39 5.59
N GLU A 438 1.30 3.83 4.78
CA GLU A 438 0.17 3.00 4.33
C GLU A 438 0.62 1.79 3.49
N ASP A 439 1.86 1.83 2.99
CA ASP A 439 2.41 0.90 2.01
C ASP A 439 2.59 -0.52 2.51
N GLN A 440 2.62 -0.74 3.83
CA GLN A 440 2.88 -2.05 4.44
C GLN A 440 1.61 -2.77 4.91
N ARG A 441 0.43 -2.18 4.73
CA ARG A 441 -0.86 -2.76 5.15
C ARG A 441 -1.14 -4.13 4.51
N TRP A 442 -0.55 -4.45 3.36
CA TRP A 442 -0.75 -5.74 2.69
C TRP A 442 -0.16 -6.93 3.48
N LEU A 443 0.87 -6.70 4.31
CA LEU A 443 1.50 -7.72 5.15
C LEU A 443 0.54 -8.25 6.23
N LEU A 444 -0.47 -7.47 6.61
CA LEU A 444 -1.53 -7.87 7.54
C LEU A 444 -2.36 -9.07 7.05
N LYS A 445 -2.26 -9.44 5.77
CA LYS A 445 -2.90 -10.64 5.21
C LYS A 445 -2.13 -11.93 5.51
N PHE A 446 -0.86 -11.82 5.90
CA PHE A 446 0.07 -12.93 6.09
C PHE A 446 0.33 -13.19 7.58
N LYS A 447 -0.66 -13.77 8.27
CA LYS A 447 -0.60 -13.99 9.73
C LYS A 447 0.49 -14.97 10.16
N ASP A 448 0.70 -16.01 9.37
CA ASP A 448 1.67 -17.07 9.61
C ASP A 448 3.11 -16.57 9.50
N ILE A 449 3.34 -15.55 8.67
CA ILE A 449 4.65 -14.89 8.49
C ILE A 449 4.91 -13.83 9.57
N THR A 450 3.89 -13.19 10.12
CA THR A 450 4.08 -12.12 11.11
C THR A 450 4.14 -12.67 12.55
N ASP A 451 4.83 -11.96 13.44
CA ASP A 451 4.79 -12.15 14.89
C ASP A 451 3.83 -11.15 15.56
N PHE A 452 3.56 -11.35 16.85
CA PHE A 452 2.63 -10.49 17.60
C PHE A 452 3.04 -9.01 17.54
N GLU A 453 4.30 -8.70 17.80
CA GLU A 453 4.81 -7.32 17.82
C GLU A 453 4.66 -6.63 16.45
N THR A 454 4.92 -7.37 15.39
CA THR A 454 4.78 -6.89 14.01
C THR A 454 3.30 -6.65 13.66
N ARG A 455 2.42 -7.60 14.02
CA ARG A 455 0.97 -7.43 13.83
C ARG A 455 0.45 -6.24 14.62
N LYS A 456 0.80 -6.14 15.92
CA LYS A 456 0.50 -5.01 16.80
C LYS A 456 0.90 -3.70 16.12
N LYS A 457 2.14 -3.58 15.68
CA LYS A 457 2.62 -2.36 15.03
C LYS A 457 1.80 -2.01 13.79
N LEU A 458 1.57 -2.97 12.89
CA LEU A 458 0.83 -2.75 11.64
C LEU A 458 -0.64 -2.40 11.88
N VAL A 459 -1.32 -3.05 12.84
CA VAL A 459 -2.73 -2.71 13.14
C VAL A 459 -2.86 -1.37 13.84
N MET A 460 -1.88 -0.98 14.67
CA MET A 460 -1.85 0.34 15.30
C MET A 460 -1.59 1.48 14.30
N MET A 461 -1.04 1.17 13.12
CA MET A 461 -0.94 2.12 11.99
C MET A 461 -2.27 2.31 11.23
N LEU A 462 -3.29 1.48 11.48
CA LEU A 462 -4.61 1.65 10.86
C LEU A 462 -5.42 2.78 11.50
N PHE A 463 -5.11 3.11 12.76
CA PHE A 463 -5.71 4.25 13.44
C PHE A 463 -5.16 5.58 12.89
N PRO A 464 -5.96 6.67 12.93
CA PRO A 464 -5.53 8.00 12.53
C PRO A 464 -4.24 8.45 13.23
N ASP A 465 -3.43 9.26 12.53
CA ASP A 465 -2.26 9.86 13.14
C ASP A 465 -2.64 11.07 13.99
N ARG A 466 -2.08 11.15 15.20
CA ARG A 466 -2.34 12.20 16.18
C ARG A 466 -1.48 13.44 15.95
N SER A 467 -0.45 13.32 15.11
CA SER A 467 0.57 14.37 14.91
C SER A 467 0.13 15.49 13.96
N SER A 468 -1.08 15.44 13.39
CA SER A 468 -1.58 16.52 12.54
C SER A 468 -1.84 17.76 13.40
N VAL A 469 -1.05 18.81 13.16
CA VAL A 469 -0.89 20.06 13.95
C VAL A 469 -2.19 20.89 14.13
N PHE A 470 -3.35 20.41 13.66
CA PHE A 470 -4.62 21.14 13.62
C PHE A 470 -5.84 20.34 14.14
N GLN A 471 -5.65 19.27 14.91
CA GLN A 471 -6.81 18.55 15.49
C GLN A 471 -7.31 19.26 16.76
N GLU A 472 -8.58 19.67 16.75
CA GLU A 472 -9.32 20.14 17.92
C GLU A 472 -9.37 19.02 18.98
N PHE A 473 -9.21 19.39 20.25
CA PHE A 473 -9.34 18.46 21.37
C PHE A 473 -10.82 18.15 21.61
N HIS A 474 -11.14 16.88 21.84
CA HIS A 474 -12.47 16.50 22.30
C HIS A 474 -12.51 16.54 23.83
N GLU A 475 -13.00 17.65 24.38
CA GLU A 475 -13.08 17.89 25.82
C GLU A 475 -14.37 17.29 26.42
N MET A 476 -14.21 16.56 27.53
CA MET A 476 -15.29 15.90 28.26
C MET A 476 -15.24 16.31 29.73
N LEU A 477 -16.32 16.93 30.21
CA LEU A 477 -16.47 17.35 31.60
C LEU A 477 -17.41 16.36 32.32
N ILE A 478 -16.84 15.47 33.13
CA ILE A 478 -17.53 14.30 33.67
C ILE A 478 -17.75 14.42 35.19
N ASP A 479 -18.96 14.16 35.66
CA ASP A 479 -19.28 13.98 37.07
C ASP A 479 -19.11 12.52 37.48
N ARG A 480 -18.36 12.23 38.56
CA ARG A 480 -18.06 10.85 38.98
C ARG A 480 -19.32 10.00 39.25
N PRO A 481 -20.37 10.51 39.92
CA PRO A 481 -21.61 9.74 40.13
C PRO A 481 -22.40 9.47 38.83
N GLN A 482 -22.21 10.27 37.78
CA GLN A 482 -22.87 10.12 36.47
C GLN A 482 -21.91 9.64 35.37
N LEU A 483 -20.78 9.03 35.77
CA LEU A 483 -19.66 8.67 34.89
C LEU A 483 -20.11 8.01 33.59
N LEU A 484 -20.91 6.93 33.68
CA LEU A 484 -21.30 6.16 32.49
C LEU A 484 -22.27 6.93 31.60
N ASN A 485 -23.27 7.61 32.19
CA ASN A 485 -24.29 8.36 31.46
C ASN A 485 -23.67 9.55 30.71
N GLU A 486 -22.83 10.35 31.37
CA GLU A 486 -22.18 11.48 30.71
C GLU A 486 -21.15 11.01 29.69
N SER A 487 -20.41 9.93 29.95
CA SER A 487 -19.50 9.34 28.96
C SER A 487 -20.25 8.85 27.72
N PHE A 488 -21.44 8.26 27.90
CA PHE A 488 -22.30 7.84 26.80
C PHE A 488 -22.74 9.04 25.93
N GLU A 489 -23.07 10.17 26.54
CA GLU A 489 -23.43 11.38 25.78
C GLU A 489 -22.21 11.96 25.02
N TYR A 490 -21.07 12.11 25.68
CA TYR A 490 -19.86 12.71 25.07
C TYR A 490 -19.20 11.84 23.99
N ILE A 491 -19.34 10.52 24.03
CA ILE A 491 -18.70 9.61 23.06
C ILE A 491 -19.74 8.99 22.12
N GLY A 492 -20.93 8.67 22.60
CA GLY A 492 -21.96 7.96 21.84
C GLY A 492 -22.69 8.85 20.83
N GLN A 493 -22.90 10.14 21.13
CA GLN A 493 -23.72 11.03 20.30
C GLN A 493 -22.92 11.95 19.37
N VAL A 494 -21.61 12.04 19.58
CA VAL A 494 -20.72 12.95 18.83
C VAL A 494 -20.38 12.40 17.44
N GLU A 495 -20.07 13.29 16.50
CA GLU A 495 -19.60 12.91 15.17
C GLU A 495 -18.28 12.15 15.25
N ALA A 496 -18.16 11.06 14.47
CA ALA A 496 -16.99 10.21 14.45
C ALA A 496 -15.67 10.95 14.18
N SER A 497 -15.70 12.03 13.39
CA SER A 497 -14.52 12.83 13.03
C SER A 497 -13.87 13.53 14.23
N ALA A 498 -14.68 14.04 15.17
CA ALA A 498 -14.20 14.71 16.38
C ALA A 498 -13.47 13.74 17.33
N LEU A 499 -13.88 12.47 17.36
CA LEU A 499 -13.27 11.44 18.21
C LEU A 499 -11.94 10.90 17.68
N ARG A 500 -11.53 11.29 16.46
CA ARG A 500 -10.25 10.87 15.86
C ARG A 500 -9.06 11.70 16.34
N GLY A 501 -9.32 12.76 17.11
CA GLY A 501 -8.32 13.63 17.73
C GLY A 501 -7.87 13.18 19.11
N GLU A 502 -7.25 14.10 19.85
CA GLU A 502 -6.90 13.86 21.26
C GLU A 502 -8.11 14.08 22.18
N LEU A 503 -8.34 13.12 23.08
CA LEU A 503 -9.36 13.23 24.13
C LEU A 503 -8.80 13.96 25.35
N PHE A 504 -9.59 14.88 25.89
CA PHE A 504 -9.29 15.58 27.14
C PHE A 504 -10.42 15.37 28.14
N VAL A 505 -10.10 14.91 29.35
CA VAL A 505 -11.09 14.60 30.39
C VAL A 505 -10.83 15.45 31.61
N VAL A 506 -11.89 16.04 32.14
CA VAL A 506 -11.90 16.81 33.39
C VAL A 506 -13.01 16.24 34.27
N PHE A 507 -12.69 15.87 35.51
CA PHE A 507 -13.73 15.54 36.49
C PHE A 507 -14.25 16.82 37.15
N LYS A 508 -15.58 16.95 37.26
CA LYS A 508 -16.20 18.14 37.85
C LYS A 508 -15.71 18.32 39.29
N ASN A 509 -15.38 19.57 39.65
CA ASN A 509 -14.84 19.96 40.96
C ASN A 509 -13.43 19.41 41.28
N GLU A 510 -12.69 18.93 40.28
CA GLU A 510 -11.29 18.51 40.42
C GLU A 510 -10.38 19.40 39.57
N GLU A 511 -9.22 19.79 40.10
CA GLU A 511 -8.22 20.59 39.37
C GLU A 511 -7.32 19.72 38.46
N ALA A 512 -7.36 18.39 38.63
CA ALA A 512 -6.50 17.48 37.91
C ALA A 512 -6.91 17.37 36.44
N THR A 513 -5.92 17.51 35.55
CA THR A 513 -6.11 17.36 34.10
C THR A 513 -4.93 16.63 33.45
N GLY A 514 -5.14 16.15 32.22
CA GLY A 514 -4.09 15.56 31.38
C GLY A 514 -4.15 14.02 31.23
N PRO A 515 -3.07 13.40 30.70
CA PRO A 515 -3.09 12.00 30.28
C PRO A 515 -3.37 10.99 31.40
N GLY A 516 -3.04 11.32 32.66
CA GLY A 516 -3.33 10.48 33.82
C GLY A 516 -4.82 10.35 34.12
N VAL A 517 -5.56 11.46 33.98
CA VAL A 517 -7.02 11.52 34.15
C VAL A 517 -7.72 10.75 33.03
N LEU A 518 -7.23 10.88 31.80
CA LEU A 518 -7.75 10.09 30.67
C LEU A 518 -7.60 8.58 30.90
N ARG A 519 -6.44 8.11 31.38
CA ARG A 519 -6.22 6.69 31.72
C ARG A 519 -7.15 6.20 32.82
N GLU A 520 -7.35 7.03 33.84
CA GLU A 520 -8.31 6.75 34.91
C GLU A 520 -9.73 6.64 34.36
N TRP A 521 -10.17 7.60 33.55
CA TRP A 521 -11.50 7.60 32.94
C TRP A 521 -11.77 6.33 32.13
N PHE A 522 -10.83 5.90 31.27
CA PHE A 522 -10.97 4.66 30.51
C PHE A 522 -11.17 3.44 31.42
N ARG A 523 -10.39 3.34 32.50
CA ARG A 523 -10.52 2.26 33.48
C ARG A 523 -11.90 2.28 34.14
N LEU A 524 -12.35 3.44 34.61
CA LEU A 524 -13.62 3.57 35.34
C LEU A 524 -14.82 3.28 34.42
N VAL A 525 -14.82 3.84 33.21
CA VAL A 525 -15.90 3.63 32.23
C VAL A 525 -15.95 2.17 31.79
N CYS A 526 -14.81 1.55 31.50
CA CYS A 526 -14.79 0.12 31.16
C CYS A 526 -15.25 -0.74 32.34
N HIS A 527 -14.83 -0.43 33.57
CA HIS A 527 -15.31 -1.14 34.75
C HIS A 527 -16.83 -1.02 34.92
N ALA A 528 -17.40 0.17 34.67
CA ALA A 528 -18.86 0.37 34.67
C ALA A 528 -19.53 -0.45 33.57
N ILE A 529 -19.07 -0.37 32.32
CA ILE A 529 -19.66 -1.10 31.17
C ILE A 529 -19.71 -2.62 31.40
N PHE A 530 -18.62 -3.20 31.92
CA PHE A 530 -18.47 -4.64 32.13
C PHE A 530 -18.87 -5.08 33.55
N SER A 531 -19.53 -4.21 34.30
CA SER A 531 -20.08 -4.54 35.62
C SER A 531 -21.30 -5.46 35.48
N PRO A 532 -21.49 -6.46 36.36
CA PRO A 532 -22.70 -7.28 36.40
C PRO A 532 -24.01 -6.48 36.61
N GLN A 533 -23.91 -5.23 37.04
CA GLN A 533 -25.06 -4.32 37.18
C GLN A 533 -25.65 -3.89 35.84
N HIS A 534 -24.87 -3.98 34.75
CA HIS A 534 -25.32 -3.65 33.40
C HIS A 534 -25.56 -4.94 32.59
N VAL A 535 -26.72 -5.03 31.94
CA VAL A 535 -27.15 -6.22 31.19
C VAL A 535 -26.48 -6.38 29.82
N LEU A 536 -25.38 -5.66 29.54
CA LEU A 536 -24.76 -5.61 28.22
C LEU A 536 -23.83 -6.81 27.95
N PHE A 537 -23.00 -7.19 28.91
CA PHE A 537 -21.97 -8.23 28.76
C PHE A 537 -22.03 -9.21 29.93
N LEU A 538 -21.63 -10.45 29.65
CA LEU A 538 -21.47 -11.53 30.64
C LEU A 538 -20.00 -11.87 30.77
N SER A 539 -19.55 -12.13 32.01
CA SER A 539 -18.21 -12.63 32.28
C SER A 539 -18.15 -14.15 32.10
N CYS A 540 -17.08 -14.67 31.50
CA CYS A 540 -16.82 -16.10 31.42
C CYS A 540 -16.69 -16.70 32.85
N PRO A 541 -17.34 -17.84 33.16
CA PRO A 541 -17.35 -18.41 34.51
C PRO A 541 -15.95 -18.69 35.10
N ASN A 542 -15.01 -19.10 34.26
CA ASN A 542 -13.65 -19.44 34.68
C ASN A 542 -12.67 -18.25 34.63
N ASN A 543 -13.07 -17.11 34.05
CA ASN A 543 -12.22 -15.93 33.94
C ASN A 543 -13.06 -14.64 34.00
N PRO A 544 -13.12 -13.95 35.16
CA PRO A 544 -13.97 -12.78 35.35
C PRO A 544 -13.51 -11.53 34.58
N ARG A 545 -12.34 -11.58 33.93
CA ARG A 545 -11.85 -10.50 33.04
C ARG A 545 -12.20 -10.71 31.58
N ARG A 546 -12.71 -11.89 31.22
CA ARG A 546 -13.08 -12.25 29.85
C ARG A 546 -14.59 -12.11 29.67
N PHE A 547 -15.01 -11.37 28.65
CA PHE A 547 -16.41 -11.01 28.44
C PHE A 547 -16.93 -11.36 27.04
N PHE A 548 -18.23 -11.63 26.96
CA PHE A 548 -18.98 -11.77 25.71
C PHE A 548 -20.34 -11.05 25.80
N PRO A 549 -20.94 -10.63 24.67
CA PRO A 549 -22.23 -9.94 24.68
C PRO A 549 -23.33 -10.79 25.32
N ASN A 550 -24.16 -10.16 26.15
CA ASN A 550 -25.30 -10.81 26.75
C ASN A 550 -26.44 -10.96 25.71
N PRO A 551 -26.89 -12.19 25.37
CA PRO A 551 -28.06 -12.38 24.52
C PRO A 551 -29.34 -11.73 25.08
N GLY A 552 -29.43 -11.59 26.40
CA GLY A 552 -30.54 -10.95 27.09
C GLY A 552 -30.47 -9.41 27.17
N SER A 553 -29.53 -8.76 26.47
CA SER A 553 -29.36 -7.29 26.54
C SER A 553 -30.60 -6.51 26.08
N GLY A 554 -31.48 -7.14 25.30
CA GLY A 554 -32.72 -6.55 24.78
C GLY A 554 -33.70 -6.03 25.82
N ILE A 555 -33.50 -6.36 27.10
CA ILE A 555 -34.27 -5.81 28.23
C ILE A 555 -34.10 -4.29 28.32
N ASP A 556 -32.91 -3.78 28.00
CA ASP A 556 -32.67 -2.33 27.92
C ASP A 556 -32.95 -1.83 26.48
N SER A 557 -33.87 -0.88 26.35
CA SER A 557 -34.21 -0.25 25.07
C SER A 557 -33.04 0.50 24.41
N LEU A 558 -32.04 0.91 25.18
CA LEU A 558 -30.85 1.62 24.67
C LEU A 558 -29.66 0.70 24.39
N HIS A 559 -29.79 -0.63 24.62
CA HIS A 559 -28.64 -1.54 24.57
C HIS A 559 -27.85 -1.46 23.26
N LEU A 560 -28.50 -1.36 22.09
CA LEU A 560 -27.82 -1.26 20.80
C LEU A 560 -26.97 0.01 20.69
N LYS A 561 -27.49 1.14 21.17
CA LYS A 561 -26.71 2.40 21.23
C LYS A 561 -25.52 2.26 22.18
N TYR A 562 -25.72 1.58 23.31
CA TYR A 562 -24.62 1.24 24.21
C TYR A 562 -23.57 0.37 23.53
N PHE A 563 -23.94 -0.65 22.74
CA PHE A 563 -22.95 -1.43 21.98
C PHE A 563 -22.14 -0.57 21.01
N SER A 564 -22.77 0.39 20.31
CA SER A 564 -22.04 1.37 19.49
C SER A 564 -21.10 2.25 20.31
N PHE A 565 -21.55 2.76 21.46
CA PHE A 565 -20.71 3.51 22.40
C PHE A 565 -19.52 2.67 22.89
N VAL A 566 -19.74 1.42 23.28
CA VAL A 566 -18.68 0.51 23.74
C VAL A 566 -17.69 0.22 22.61
N GLY A 567 -18.17 0.01 21.38
CA GLY A 567 -17.31 -0.12 20.20
C GLY A 567 -16.36 1.08 20.02
N ARG A 568 -16.89 2.31 20.18
CA ARG A 568 -16.09 3.54 20.16
C ARG A 568 -15.08 3.58 21.30
N VAL A 569 -15.50 3.32 22.54
CA VAL A 569 -14.62 3.34 23.72
C VAL A 569 -13.45 2.35 23.58
N ILE A 570 -13.72 1.13 23.10
CA ILE A 570 -12.67 0.11 22.91
C ILE A 570 -11.69 0.52 21.80
N ALA A 571 -12.19 1.04 20.67
CA ALA A 571 -11.34 1.56 19.61
C ALA A 571 -10.49 2.77 20.06
N LEU A 572 -11.07 3.67 20.86
CA LEU A 572 -10.36 4.81 21.45
C LEU A 572 -9.29 4.35 22.45
N ALA A 573 -9.59 3.39 23.32
CA ALA A 573 -8.61 2.84 24.27
C ALA A 573 -7.39 2.28 23.53
N LEU A 574 -7.62 1.52 22.46
CA LEU A 574 -6.55 1.00 21.60
C LEU A 574 -5.79 2.13 20.92
N MET A 575 -6.49 3.10 20.29
CA MET A 575 -5.88 4.26 19.65
C MET A 575 -4.95 5.01 20.61
N HIS A 576 -5.37 5.18 21.87
CA HIS A 576 -4.61 5.82 22.95
C HIS A 576 -3.54 4.92 23.59
N LYS A 577 -3.44 3.66 23.17
CA LYS A 577 -2.51 2.64 23.69
C LYS A 577 -2.71 2.39 25.20
N ILE A 578 -3.95 2.47 25.69
CA ILE A 578 -4.29 2.31 27.11
C ILE A 578 -4.81 0.89 27.34
N GLN A 579 -4.16 0.15 28.24
CA GLN A 579 -4.60 -1.18 28.66
C GLN A 579 -5.71 -1.05 29.71
N ILE A 580 -6.90 -1.55 29.39
CA ILE A 580 -8.10 -1.41 30.24
C ILE A 580 -8.32 -2.62 31.16
N GLY A 581 -7.57 -3.71 30.97
CA GLY A 581 -7.58 -4.88 31.87
C GLY A 581 -8.76 -5.85 31.68
N ILE A 582 -9.49 -5.73 30.57
CA ILE A 582 -10.53 -6.68 30.15
C ILE A 582 -10.14 -7.35 28.83
N THR A 583 -10.67 -8.55 28.60
CA THR A 583 -10.43 -9.36 27.40
C THR A 583 -11.74 -9.84 26.80
N PHE A 584 -11.72 -10.18 25.52
CA PHE A 584 -12.88 -10.72 24.83
C PHE A 584 -12.82 -12.24 24.78
N ASP A 585 -13.97 -12.85 24.94
CA ASP A 585 -14.16 -14.26 24.66
C ASP A 585 -13.84 -14.60 23.20
N ARG A 586 -13.45 -15.85 22.98
CA ARG A 586 -13.08 -16.40 21.69
C ARG A 586 -14.25 -16.34 20.69
N ALA A 587 -15.45 -16.73 21.08
CA ALA A 587 -16.62 -16.70 20.21
C ALA A 587 -17.00 -15.26 19.82
N PHE A 588 -16.85 -14.31 20.75
CA PHE A 588 -17.08 -12.89 20.46
C PHE A 588 -16.06 -12.36 19.44
N PHE A 589 -14.77 -12.57 19.68
CA PHE A 589 -13.72 -12.07 18.78
C PHE A 589 -13.80 -12.67 17.37
N LEU A 590 -14.09 -13.98 17.26
CA LEU A 590 -14.19 -14.65 15.97
C LEU A 590 -15.31 -14.03 15.10
N GLN A 591 -16.44 -13.65 15.69
CA GLN A 591 -17.51 -12.96 14.97
C GLN A 591 -17.08 -11.58 14.45
N LEU A 592 -16.36 -10.80 15.27
CA LEU A 592 -15.79 -9.51 14.83
C LEU A 592 -14.82 -9.67 13.65
N SER A 593 -14.09 -10.79 13.61
CA SER A 593 -13.20 -11.13 12.49
C SER A 593 -13.93 -11.68 11.25
N GLY A 594 -15.24 -11.96 11.36
CA GLY A 594 -16.06 -12.57 10.31
C GLY A 594 -15.78 -14.07 10.11
N LYS A 595 -15.36 -14.77 11.18
CA LYS A 595 -15.16 -16.23 11.20
C LYS A 595 -16.38 -16.93 11.80
N THR A 596 -16.59 -18.17 11.41
CA THR A 596 -17.65 -19.05 11.94
C THR A 596 -17.28 -19.56 13.33
N ILE A 597 -18.30 -19.79 14.17
CA ILE A 597 -18.15 -20.31 15.52
C ILE A 597 -18.33 -21.83 15.52
N THR A 598 -17.45 -22.52 16.24
CA THR A 598 -17.49 -23.97 16.47
C THR A 598 -17.81 -24.28 17.93
N LEU A 599 -18.09 -25.55 18.24
CA LEU A 599 -18.35 -26.00 19.62
C LEU A 599 -17.17 -25.72 20.54
N GLU A 600 -15.95 -25.88 20.05
CA GLU A 600 -14.72 -25.64 20.80
C GLU A 600 -14.56 -24.16 21.19
N ASP A 601 -15.12 -23.24 20.40
CA ASP A 601 -14.96 -21.80 20.63
C ASP A 601 -15.83 -21.28 21.78
N ILE A 602 -16.85 -22.02 22.22
CA ILE A 602 -17.79 -21.60 23.27
C ILE A 602 -17.44 -22.15 24.67
N GLN A 603 -16.38 -22.96 24.77
CA GLN A 603 -16.01 -23.66 26.00
C GLN A 603 -15.84 -22.72 27.20
N ASP A 604 -15.25 -21.54 26.99
CA ASP A 604 -15.01 -20.55 28.04
C ASP A 604 -16.24 -19.67 28.30
N ALA A 605 -17.03 -19.39 27.26
CA ALA A 605 -18.24 -18.56 27.36
C ALA A 605 -19.36 -19.28 28.12
N ASP A 606 -19.62 -20.55 27.78
CA ASP A 606 -20.61 -21.39 28.45
C ASP A 606 -20.13 -22.84 28.58
N PRO A 607 -19.37 -23.14 29.66
CA PRO A 607 -18.86 -24.48 29.92
C PRO A 607 -19.96 -25.53 30.07
N PHE A 608 -21.15 -25.15 30.56
CA PHE A 608 -22.26 -26.09 30.78
C PHE A 608 -22.90 -26.49 29.45
N LEU A 609 -23.21 -25.53 28.59
CA LEU A 609 -23.71 -25.80 27.24
C LEU A 609 -22.68 -26.58 26.42
N TYR A 610 -21.40 -26.23 26.53
CA TYR A 610 -20.31 -26.98 25.90
C TYR A 610 -20.32 -28.46 26.30
N MET A 611 -20.38 -28.75 27.60
CA MET A 611 -20.40 -30.13 28.12
C MET A 611 -21.67 -30.88 27.69
N SER A 612 -22.83 -30.21 27.71
CA SER A 612 -24.10 -30.78 27.25
C SER A 612 -24.03 -31.18 25.77
N CYS A 613 -23.54 -30.27 24.91
CA CYS A 613 -23.34 -30.54 23.48
C CYS A 613 -22.35 -31.68 23.25
N LYS A 614 -21.22 -31.71 23.97
CA LYS A 614 -20.26 -32.82 23.89
C LYS A 614 -20.92 -34.15 24.26
N LYS A 615 -21.74 -34.17 25.31
CA LYS A 615 -22.48 -35.36 25.74
C LYS A 615 -23.47 -35.84 24.68
N ILE A 616 -24.22 -34.94 24.04
CA ILE A 616 -25.14 -35.29 22.93
C ILE A 616 -24.36 -35.91 21.75
N LEU A 617 -23.20 -35.33 21.40
CA LEU A 617 -22.37 -35.82 20.31
C LEU A 617 -21.71 -37.18 20.58
N SER A 618 -21.43 -37.50 21.85
CA SER A 618 -20.79 -38.76 22.25
C SER A 618 -21.77 -39.82 22.78
N MET A 619 -23.07 -39.52 22.81
CA MET A 619 -24.08 -40.44 23.35
C MET A 619 -24.23 -41.67 22.46
N ASP A 620 -24.55 -42.82 23.06
CA ASP A 620 -24.85 -44.04 22.33
C ASP A 620 -26.07 -43.85 21.42
N ASP A 621 -25.96 -44.34 20.18
CA ASP A 621 -26.97 -44.12 19.14
C ASP A 621 -28.34 -44.71 19.54
N GLU A 622 -28.36 -45.89 20.19
CA GLU A 622 -29.58 -46.53 20.68
C GLU A 622 -30.35 -45.67 21.71
N ILE A 623 -29.61 -45.01 22.61
CA ILE A 623 -30.21 -44.14 23.64
C ILE A 623 -30.81 -42.90 22.98
N LEU A 624 -30.10 -42.32 22.02
CA LEU A 624 -30.56 -41.11 21.34
C LEU A 624 -31.76 -41.38 20.44
N ASP A 625 -31.74 -42.50 19.70
CA ASP A 625 -32.83 -42.89 18.79
C ASP A 625 -34.09 -43.37 19.52
N SER A 626 -33.97 -43.69 20.82
CA SER A 626 -35.11 -44.05 21.68
C SER A 626 -35.99 -42.86 22.13
N ASP A 627 -35.60 -41.62 21.80
CA ASP A 627 -36.30 -40.37 22.17
C ASP A 627 -36.53 -40.17 23.69
N VAL A 628 -35.75 -40.87 24.52
CA VAL A 628 -35.87 -40.77 25.99
C VAL A 628 -35.54 -39.37 26.52
N LEU A 629 -34.73 -38.60 25.78
CA LEU A 629 -34.34 -37.24 26.15
C LEU A 629 -35.36 -36.17 25.74
N GLY A 630 -36.33 -36.49 24.86
CA GLY A 630 -37.34 -35.54 24.38
C GLY A 630 -36.76 -34.31 23.66
N LEU A 631 -35.56 -34.44 23.07
CA LEU A 631 -34.89 -33.33 22.40
C LEU A 631 -35.47 -33.12 21.01
N THR A 632 -35.90 -31.90 20.72
CA THR A 632 -36.30 -31.46 19.37
C THR A 632 -35.47 -30.25 18.94
N PHE A 633 -35.58 -29.81 17.69
CA PHE A 633 -34.83 -28.68 17.13
C PHE A 633 -35.39 -27.33 17.62
N ILE A 634 -35.45 -27.16 18.94
CA ILE A 634 -35.89 -25.97 19.63
C ILE A 634 -34.89 -25.57 20.71
N ARG A 635 -34.94 -24.30 21.10
CA ARG A 635 -34.27 -23.77 22.29
C ARG A 635 -35.30 -23.06 23.15
N GLU A 636 -35.27 -23.33 24.44
CA GLU A 636 -36.04 -22.59 25.42
C GLU A 636 -35.21 -21.43 25.97
N ILE A 637 -35.80 -20.24 25.97
CA ILE A 637 -35.20 -19.02 26.49
C ILE A 637 -36.04 -18.57 27.67
N GLU A 638 -35.41 -18.53 28.85
CA GLU A 638 -36.00 -17.94 30.04
C GLU A 638 -35.75 -16.43 30.02
N ALA A 639 -36.82 -15.64 29.89
CA ALA A 639 -36.75 -14.19 29.98
C ALA A 639 -37.69 -13.72 31.10
N HIS A 640 -37.11 -13.32 32.24
CA HIS A 640 -37.74 -12.68 33.42
C HIS A 640 -39.28 -12.62 33.40
N ASP A 641 -39.93 -13.78 33.59
CA ASP A 641 -41.40 -14.04 33.67
C ASP A 641 -42.08 -14.67 32.43
N SER A 642 -41.34 -15.04 31.38
CA SER A 642 -41.87 -15.80 30.23
C SER A 642 -40.89 -16.83 29.69
N HIS A 643 -41.39 -18.04 29.40
CA HIS A 643 -40.65 -19.05 28.64
C HIS A 643 -40.95 -18.85 27.15
N ARG A 644 -39.91 -18.53 26.38
CA ARG A 644 -40.02 -18.41 24.93
C ARG A 644 -39.31 -19.57 24.26
N THR A 645 -40.04 -20.35 23.49
CA THR A 645 -39.46 -21.39 22.63
C THR A 645 -39.10 -20.80 21.27
N VAL A 646 -37.88 -21.06 20.81
CA VAL A 646 -37.37 -20.66 19.50
C VAL A 646 -37.05 -21.92 18.70
N GLU A 647 -37.64 -22.06 17.51
CA GLU A 647 -37.26 -23.13 16.59
C GLU A 647 -35.87 -22.83 16.00
N LEU A 648 -34.98 -23.83 16.03
CA LEU A 648 -33.63 -23.73 15.48
C LEU A 648 -33.62 -23.83 13.95
N CYS A 649 -34.63 -24.47 13.38
CA CYS A 649 -34.90 -24.57 11.95
C CYS A 649 -36.42 -24.61 11.69
N PRO A 650 -36.88 -24.36 10.45
CA PRO A 650 -38.32 -24.36 10.14
C PRO A 650 -39.00 -25.70 10.50
N GLY A 651 -40.00 -25.66 11.39
CA GLY A 651 -40.70 -26.86 11.85
C GLY A 651 -39.93 -27.68 12.89
N GLY A 652 -38.90 -27.10 13.50
CA GLY A 652 -37.99 -27.75 14.45
C GLY A 652 -38.68 -28.37 15.66
N MET A 653 -39.85 -27.87 16.07
CA MET A 653 -40.67 -28.48 17.15
C MET A 653 -41.05 -29.94 16.87
N LYS A 654 -41.11 -30.36 15.61
CA LYS A 654 -41.51 -31.72 15.20
C LYS A 654 -40.33 -32.62 14.85
N ILE A 655 -39.12 -32.09 14.83
CA ILE A 655 -37.91 -32.82 14.44
C ILE A 655 -37.23 -33.31 15.71
N VAL A 656 -37.33 -34.61 15.99
CA VAL A 656 -36.65 -35.26 17.12
C VAL A 656 -35.16 -35.40 16.81
N VAL A 657 -34.32 -35.16 17.82
CA VAL A 657 -32.86 -35.33 17.72
C VAL A 657 -32.51 -36.81 17.81
N ASN A 658 -31.75 -37.30 16.83
CA ASN A 658 -31.36 -38.70 16.67
C ASN A 658 -29.89 -38.82 16.24
N SER A 659 -29.39 -40.04 16.09
CA SER A 659 -28.00 -40.37 15.73
C SER A 659 -27.53 -39.71 14.42
N TRP A 660 -28.44 -39.52 13.47
CA TRP A 660 -28.17 -38.94 12.14
C TRP A 660 -28.09 -37.41 12.15
N ASN A 661 -28.95 -36.74 12.93
CA ASN A 661 -29.10 -35.29 12.90
C ASN A 661 -28.47 -34.55 14.10
N ARG A 662 -27.96 -35.26 15.12
CA ARG A 662 -27.38 -34.64 16.34
C ARG A 662 -26.28 -33.61 16.09
N LYS A 663 -25.47 -33.79 15.04
CA LYS A 663 -24.43 -32.82 14.66
C LYS A 663 -25.02 -31.51 14.16
N GLU A 664 -26.10 -31.61 13.39
CA GLU A 664 -26.83 -30.45 12.89
C GLU A 664 -27.56 -29.74 14.02
N TYR A 665 -28.23 -30.48 14.92
CA TYR A 665 -28.86 -29.92 16.12
C TYR A 665 -27.87 -29.09 16.95
N VAL A 666 -26.71 -29.66 17.30
CA VAL A 666 -25.68 -28.97 18.07
C VAL A 666 -25.16 -27.73 17.34
N SER A 667 -24.92 -27.84 16.02
CA SER A 667 -24.49 -26.70 15.20
C SER A 667 -25.51 -25.55 15.22
N LEU A 668 -26.79 -25.85 15.01
CA LEU A 668 -27.86 -24.84 15.02
C LEU A 668 -28.09 -24.26 16.42
N LEU A 669 -27.94 -25.06 17.48
CA LEU A 669 -28.04 -24.59 18.86
C LEU A 669 -26.93 -23.57 19.17
N ILE A 670 -25.67 -23.88 18.81
CA ILE A 670 -24.54 -22.95 18.97
C ILE A 670 -24.76 -21.69 18.14
N GLN A 671 -25.16 -21.84 16.86
CA GLN A 671 -25.42 -20.72 15.96
C GLN A 671 -26.51 -19.81 16.53
N ASN A 672 -27.60 -20.37 17.07
CA ASN A 672 -28.64 -19.60 17.70
C ASN A 672 -28.12 -18.85 18.94
N CYS A 673 -27.48 -19.56 19.88
CA CYS A 673 -27.00 -19.02 21.16
C CYS A 673 -25.97 -17.89 21.01
N PHE A 674 -24.97 -18.09 20.15
CA PHE A 674 -23.79 -17.22 20.11
C PHE A 674 -23.71 -16.35 18.86
N VAL A 675 -24.50 -16.59 17.83
CA VAL A 675 -24.43 -15.81 16.58
C VAL A 675 -25.74 -15.07 16.33
N THR A 676 -26.86 -15.79 16.17
CA THR A 676 -28.14 -15.18 15.85
C THR A 676 -28.66 -14.30 16.98
N SER A 677 -28.54 -14.74 18.24
CA SER A 677 -29.06 -14.02 19.41
C SER A 677 -28.36 -12.67 19.68
N ILE A 678 -27.14 -12.50 19.16
CA ILE A 678 -26.32 -11.30 19.43
C ILE A 678 -25.95 -10.51 18.16
N ALA A 679 -26.53 -10.86 17.01
CA ALA A 679 -26.13 -10.31 15.71
C ALA A 679 -26.23 -8.78 15.63
N GLU A 680 -27.29 -8.19 16.20
CA GLU A 680 -27.49 -6.73 16.23
C GLU A 680 -26.47 -6.05 17.15
N GLN A 681 -26.19 -6.63 18.32
CA GLN A 681 -25.19 -6.18 19.27
C GLN A 681 -23.79 -6.14 18.62
N ILE A 682 -23.41 -7.21 17.92
CA ILE A 682 -22.15 -7.31 17.17
C ILE A 682 -22.08 -6.25 16.07
N HIS A 683 -23.18 -6.04 15.34
CA HIS A 683 -23.26 -5.03 14.29
C HIS A 683 -23.02 -3.62 14.83
N HIS A 684 -23.74 -3.25 15.89
CA HIS A 684 -23.64 -1.93 16.54
C HIS A 684 -22.26 -1.70 17.16
N PHE A 685 -21.70 -2.71 17.83
CA PHE A 685 -20.33 -2.66 18.34
C PHE A 685 -19.31 -2.44 17.21
N SER A 686 -19.43 -3.21 16.12
CA SER A 686 -18.52 -3.12 14.98
C SER A 686 -18.61 -1.76 14.28
N GLN A 687 -19.81 -1.19 14.18
CA GLN A 687 -20.03 0.15 13.65
C GLN A 687 -19.34 1.20 14.52
N GLY A 688 -19.58 1.19 15.82
CA GLY A 688 -18.94 2.11 16.75
C GLY A 688 -17.41 1.99 16.76
N PHE A 689 -16.89 0.77 16.67
CA PHE A 689 -15.46 0.52 16.54
C PHE A 689 -14.91 1.09 15.21
N SER A 690 -15.69 0.98 14.13
CA SER A 690 -15.32 1.50 12.81
C SER A 690 -15.27 3.02 12.73
N ASP A 691 -16.00 3.75 13.57
CA ASP A 691 -16.09 5.21 13.54
C ASP A 691 -14.73 5.90 13.76
N ILE A 692 -13.87 5.26 14.56
CA ILE A 692 -12.54 5.78 14.94
C ILE A 692 -11.51 5.65 13.81
N PHE A 693 -11.78 4.84 12.78
CA PHE A 693 -10.92 4.72 11.61
C PHE A 693 -11.24 5.81 10.57
N SER A 694 -10.22 6.26 9.82
CA SER A 694 -10.43 7.17 8.69
C SER A 694 -11.24 6.53 7.55
N GLU A 695 -11.15 5.21 7.40
CA GLU A 695 -11.85 4.44 6.39
C GLU A 695 -12.66 3.29 7.04
N THR A 696 -13.93 3.18 6.67
CA THR A 696 -14.86 2.20 7.26
C THR A 696 -14.47 0.75 7.01
N LYS A 697 -13.64 0.45 6.00
CA LYS A 697 -13.21 -0.93 5.71
C LYS A 697 -12.06 -1.42 6.60
N LEU A 698 -11.37 -0.52 7.31
CA LEU A 698 -10.17 -0.86 8.07
C LEU A 698 -10.46 -1.69 9.32
N HIS A 699 -11.62 -1.53 9.97
CA HIS A 699 -11.96 -2.38 11.13
C HIS A 699 -12.00 -3.87 10.77
N LYS A 700 -12.51 -4.21 9.57
CA LYS A 700 -12.52 -5.62 9.10
C LYS A 700 -11.11 -6.14 8.90
N LEU A 701 -10.21 -5.31 8.34
CA LEU A 701 -8.80 -5.66 8.22
C LEU A 701 -8.17 -5.84 9.60
N PHE A 702 -8.42 -4.92 10.54
CA PHE A 702 -7.93 -4.97 11.91
C PHE A 702 -8.25 -6.32 12.59
N PHE A 703 -9.52 -6.71 12.67
CA PHE A 703 -9.91 -7.96 13.31
C PHE A 703 -9.45 -9.20 12.53
N ARG A 704 -9.49 -9.16 11.20
CA ARG A 704 -9.04 -10.29 10.36
C ARG A 704 -7.56 -10.54 10.46
N SER A 705 -6.76 -9.56 10.88
CA SER A 705 -5.31 -9.67 10.93
C SER A 705 -4.77 -10.09 12.28
N LEU A 706 -5.58 -10.03 13.34
CA LEU A 706 -5.19 -10.43 14.70
C LEU A 706 -5.77 -11.80 15.06
N ASP A 707 -5.04 -12.55 15.87
CA ASP A 707 -5.62 -13.69 16.58
C ASP A 707 -6.23 -13.23 17.91
N VAL A 708 -7.07 -14.08 18.52
CA VAL A 708 -7.81 -13.76 19.75
C VAL A 708 -6.86 -13.25 20.84
N GLU A 709 -5.74 -13.95 21.03
CA GLU A 709 -4.73 -13.62 22.03
C GLU A 709 -3.93 -12.37 21.68
N ASP A 710 -3.75 -12.06 20.38
CA ASP A 710 -3.13 -10.79 20.01
C ASP A 710 -4.01 -9.62 20.43
N PHE A 711 -5.32 -9.69 20.13
CA PHE A 711 -6.27 -8.64 20.50
C PHE A 711 -6.37 -8.49 22.02
N ASN A 712 -6.46 -9.61 22.74
CA ASN A 712 -6.53 -9.60 24.20
C ASN A 712 -5.27 -9.01 24.84
N LYS A 713 -4.09 -9.26 24.28
CA LYS A 713 -2.84 -8.61 24.70
C LYS A 713 -2.83 -7.10 24.44
N LEU A 714 -3.41 -6.65 23.34
CA LEU A 714 -3.52 -5.21 23.03
C LEU A 714 -4.47 -4.50 24.00
N LEU A 715 -5.59 -5.12 24.33
CA LEU A 715 -6.65 -4.53 25.13
C LEU A 715 -6.42 -4.67 26.64
N GLY A 716 -6.09 -5.88 27.08
CA GLY A 716 -5.94 -6.27 28.48
C GLY A 716 -4.56 -5.96 29.06
N GLY A 717 -3.52 -5.92 28.22
CA GLY A 717 -2.12 -5.79 28.66
C GLY A 717 -1.51 -7.12 29.09
N SER A 718 -0.39 -7.05 29.82
CA SER A 718 0.28 -8.23 30.37
C SER A 718 -0.47 -8.78 31.59
N ASP A 719 -0.69 -10.09 31.54
CA ASP A 719 -1.19 -10.90 32.64
C ASP A 719 -0.07 -11.48 33.51
N ASP A 720 1.18 -11.28 33.12
CA ASP A 720 2.33 -11.75 33.88
C ASP A 720 2.43 -11.01 35.22
N ALA A 721 3.07 -11.67 36.19
CA ALA A 721 3.40 -11.05 37.46
C ALA A 721 4.35 -9.87 37.23
N ILE A 722 4.17 -8.78 37.99
CA ILE A 722 4.99 -7.57 37.81
C ILE A 722 6.45 -7.88 38.17
N ASN A 723 7.33 -7.80 37.17
CA ASN A 723 8.76 -7.97 37.34
C ASN A 723 9.39 -6.71 37.95
N VAL A 724 9.79 -6.81 39.22
CA VAL A 724 10.36 -5.68 39.97
C VAL A 724 11.74 -5.27 39.41
N ASN A 725 12.52 -6.18 38.83
CA ASN A 725 13.80 -5.84 38.23
C ASN A 725 13.62 -5.00 36.96
N ASP A 726 12.61 -5.34 36.15
CA ASP A 726 12.24 -4.54 34.98
C ASP A 726 11.73 -3.15 35.41
N TRP A 727 10.93 -3.10 36.48
CA TRP A 727 10.45 -1.85 37.08
C TRP A 727 11.61 -0.93 37.49
N LYS A 728 12.61 -1.48 38.19
CA LYS A 728 13.82 -0.76 38.60
C LYS A 728 14.61 -0.23 37.41
N ALA A 729 14.83 -1.06 36.39
CA ALA A 729 15.62 -0.71 35.21
C ALA A 729 15.02 0.47 34.42
N HIS A 730 13.69 0.64 34.51
CA HIS A 730 12.94 1.70 33.84
C HIS A 730 12.54 2.86 34.78
N THR A 731 13.15 2.95 35.97
CA THR A 731 12.92 4.02 36.93
C THR A 731 14.13 4.95 37.06
N GLU A 732 13.90 6.24 36.94
CA GLU A 732 14.85 7.32 37.17
C GLU A 732 14.62 7.95 38.55
N TYR A 733 15.66 8.62 39.08
CA TYR A 733 15.65 9.18 40.43
C TYR A 733 15.95 10.69 40.40
N GLY A 734 15.00 11.49 40.86
CA GLY A 734 15.09 12.95 40.95
C GLY A 734 15.32 13.42 42.38
N GLY A 735 16.48 13.99 42.69
CA GLY A 735 16.81 14.43 44.05
C GLY A 735 17.10 13.30 45.05
N TYR A 736 17.07 12.04 44.58
CA TYR A 736 17.66 10.86 45.20
C TYR A 736 18.71 10.26 44.28
N LYS A 737 19.64 9.51 44.84
CA LYS A 737 20.56 8.62 44.11
C LYS A 737 20.11 7.18 44.31
N GLU A 738 20.42 6.31 43.34
CA GLU A 738 20.08 4.88 43.39
C GLU A 738 20.59 4.18 44.67
N LYS A 739 21.73 4.65 45.21
CA LYS A 739 22.36 4.11 46.43
C LYS A 739 21.78 4.68 47.74
N ASP A 740 20.85 5.63 47.68
CA ASP A 740 20.27 6.23 48.88
C ASP A 740 19.42 5.21 49.63
N CYS A 741 19.44 5.28 50.97
CA CYS A 741 18.75 4.30 51.81
C CYS A 741 17.24 4.25 51.54
N GLN A 742 16.60 5.39 51.25
CA GLN A 742 15.17 5.45 50.92
C GLN A 742 14.83 4.68 49.63
N ILE A 743 15.68 4.75 48.60
CA ILE A 743 15.47 4.02 47.35
C ILE A 743 15.64 2.52 47.57
N SER A 744 16.68 2.12 48.32
CA SER A 744 16.89 0.73 48.69
C SER A 744 15.71 0.16 49.51
N TRP A 745 15.19 0.93 50.47
CA TRP A 745 14.03 0.56 51.28
C TRP A 745 12.76 0.41 50.45
N PHE A 746 12.48 1.37 49.56
CA PHE A 746 11.31 1.34 48.69
C PHE A 746 11.28 0.04 47.89
N TRP A 747 12.37 -0.27 47.21
CA TRP A 747 12.44 -1.47 46.39
C TRP A 747 12.40 -2.76 47.19
N LYS A 748 13.01 -2.80 48.39
CA LYS A 748 12.90 -3.95 49.29
C LYS A 748 11.46 -4.21 49.73
N ILE A 749 10.69 -3.14 49.97
CA ILE A 749 9.27 -3.24 50.31
C ILE A 749 8.49 -3.76 49.09
N VAL A 750 8.71 -3.20 47.90
CA VAL A 750 8.03 -3.62 46.66
C VAL A 750 8.33 -5.07 46.29
N GLU A 751 9.57 -5.55 46.49
CA GLU A 751 9.93 -6.96 46.29
C GLU A 751 9.11 -7.91 47.17
N GLY A 752 8.86 -7.51 48.42
CA GLY A 752 8.06 -8.27 49.40
C GLY A 752 6.54 -8.21 49.19
N MET A 753 6.05 -7.36 48.28
CA MET A 753 4.61 -7.25 48.00
C MET A 753 4.07 -8.43 47.18
N GLN A 754 2.80 -8.78 47.45
CA GLN A 754 2.02 -9.66 46.57
C GLN A 754 1.66 -8.96 45.25
N ASP A 755 1.34 -9.72 44.21
CA ASP A 755 1.06 -9.15 42.87
C ASP A 755 -0.07 -8.13 42.88
N ASP A 756 -1.15 -8.38 43.64
CA ASP A 756 -2.25 -7.41 43.80
C ASP A 756 -1.81 -6.10 44.45
N GLN A 757 -0.92 -6.16 45.44
CA GLN A 757 -0.36 -4.95 46.07
C GLN A 757 0.54 -4.19 45.10
N LYS A 758 1.36 -4.91 44.32
CA LYS A 758 2.19 -4.31 43.25
C LYS A 758 1.31 -3.62 42.20
N ARG A 759 0.20 -4.24 41.78
CA ARG A 759 -0.77 -3.65 40.84
C ARG A 759 -1.46 -2.40 41.40
N ARG A 760 -1.80 -2.39 42.69
CA ARG A 760 -2.36 -1.20 43.36
C ARG A 760 -1.33 -0.06 43.46
N LEU A 761 -0.08 -0.37 43.78
CA LEU A 761 1.00 0.62 43.78
C LEU A 761 1.27 1.17 42.38
N LEU A 762 1.29 0.30 41.37
CA LEU A 762 1.44 0.69 39.97
C LEU A 762 0.32 1.64 39.55
N TYR A 763 -0.93 1.31 39.90
CA TYR A 763 -2.08 2.14 39.60
C TYR A 763 -2.00 3.50 40.29
N PHE A 764 -1.64 3.53 41.56
CA PHE A 764 -1.39 4.78 42.29
C PHE A 764 -0.33 5.66 41.60
N TRP A 765 0.75 5.07 41.09
CA TRP A 765 1.85 5.79 40.45
C TRP A 765 1.53 6.22 39.00
N THR A 766 0.79 5.42 38.24
CA THR A 766 0.70 5.58 36.78
C THR A 766 -0.71 5.74 36.22
N SER A 767 -1.74 5.51 37.03
CA SER A 767 -3.13 5.25 36.61
C SER A 767 -3.29 3.99 35.73
N LEU A 768 -2.32 3.07 35.73
CA LEU A 768 -2.38 1.79 35.03
C LEU A 768 -2.36 0.63 36.03
N ARG A 769 -3.25 -0.34 35.84
CA ARG A 769 -3.27 -1.59 36.63
C ARG A 769 -2.61 -2.76 35.91
N HIS A 770 -2.54 -2.67 34.59
CA HIS A 770 -1.93 -3.65 33.69
C HIS A 770 -0.91 -2.92 32.81
N LEU A 771 0.26 -3.52 32.65
CA LEU A 771 1.32 -2.97 31.80
C LEU A 771 1.07 -3.37 30.33
N PRO A 772 1.65 -2.65 29.37
CA PRO A 772 1.86 -3.16 28.02
C PRO A 772 2.57 -4.52 28.04
N VAL A 773 2.48 -5.26 26.94
CA VAL A 773 3.15 -6.56 26.78
C VAL A 773 4.67 -6.42 26.89
N GLU A 774 5.21 -5.27 26.49
CA GLU A 774 6.63 -4.91 26.59
C GLU A 774 7.07 -4.52 28.01
N GLY A 775 6.20 -4.66 29.01
CA GLY A 775 6.49 -4.28 30.39
C GLY A 775 6.65 -2.77 30.56
N PHE A 776 7.60 -2.35 31.40
CA PHE A 776 7.82 -0.93 31.67
C PHE A 776 8.46 -0.18 30.50
N GLY A 777 9.20 -0.88 29.63
CA GLY A 777 9.76 -0.31 28.40
C GLY A 777 8.71 0.11 27.36
N GLY A 778 7.48 -0.41 27.48
CA GLY A 778 6.34 -0.04 26.62
C GLY A 778 5.64 1.26 27.01
N LEU A 779 6.01 1.88 28.14
CA LEU A 779 5.42 3.15 28.59
C LEU A 779 5.93 4.32 27.75
N SER A 780 5.12 5.38 27.67
CA SER A 780 5.45 6.60 26.89
C SER A 780 6.64 7.38 27.45
N SER A 781 6.96 7.21 28.73
CA SER A 781 8.17 7.74 29.35
C SER A 781 8.61 6.80 30.47
N LYS A 782 9.87 6.94 30.89
CA LYS A 782 10.36 6.27 32.08
C LYS A 782 9.64 6.78 33.32
N LEU A 783 9.66 5.94 34.36
CA LEU A 783 9.14 6.24 35.67
C LEU A 783 10.12 7.12 36.44
N LEU A 784 9.62 8.00 37.30
CA LEU A 784 10.46 8.89 38.11
C LEU A 784 10.10 8.78 39.59
N ILE A 785 11.08 8.52 40.45
CA ILE A 785 10.95 8.72 41.89
C ILE A 785 11.65 10.01 42.28
N SER A 786 10.88 10.98 42.76
CA SER A 786 11.38 12.31 43.15
C SER A 786 11.33 12.53 44.65
N ARG A 787 12.35 13.18 45.20
CA ARG A 787 12.37 13.59 46.60
C ARG A 787 11.42 14.76 46.85
N THR A 788 10.55 14.64 47.85
CA THR A 788 9.72 15.75 48.35
C THR A 788 10.47 16.53 49.44
N LEU A 789 10.34 17.86 49.45
CA LEU A 789 10.89 18.74 50.50
C LEU A 789 9.96 18.86 51.73
N ASN A 790 8.78 18.25 51.69
CA ASN A 790 7.76 18.34 52.73
C ASN A 790 8.06 17.43 53.93
N SER A 791 7.32 17.59 55.03
CA SER A 791 7.54 16.85 56.29
C SER A 791 7.58 15.32 56.10
N GLN A 792 8.49 14.64 56.82
CA GLN A 792 8.73 13.18 56.75
C GLN A 792 7.52 12.30 57.15
N ASN A 793 6.44 12.89 57.69
CA ASN A 793 5.25 12.18 58.14
C ASN A 793 4.13 12.06 57.08
N ARG A 794 4.24 12.78 55.95
CA ARG A 794 3.24 12.74 54.88
C ARG A 794 3.28 11.41 54.13
N LEU A 795 2.17 11.07 53.47
CA LEU A 795 2.11 9.95 52.54
C LEU A 795 2.90 10.28 51.26
N PRO A 796 3.36 9.26 50.51
CA PRO A 796 3.83 9.47 49.15
C PRO A 796 2.70 10.07 48.30
N THR A 797 3.05 10.91 47.34
CA THR A 797 2.09 11.45 46.36
C THR A 797 2.52 11.10 44.95
N SER A 798 1.60 11.01 44.01
CA SER A 798 1.90 10.71 42.61
C SER A 798 1.39 11.81 41.69
N GLN A 799 2.09 12.00 40.57
CA GLN A 799 1.63 12.76 39.43
C GLN A 799 1.64 11.84 38.23
N THR A 800 0.51 11.16 38.03
CA THR A 800 0.37 10.08 37.07
C THR A 800 0.59 10.54 35.63
N CYS A 801 0.24 11.79 35.30
CA CYS A 801 0.49 12.40 33.99
C CYS A 801 1.96 12.32 33.54
N PHE A 802 2.91 12.37 34.48
CA PHE A 802 4.36 12.32 34.21
C PHE A 802 5.03 11.08 34.80
N TYR A 803 4.27 10.03 35.12
CA TYR A 803 4.78 8.80 35.77
C TYR A 803 5.72 9.08 36.96
N SER A 804 5.36 10.08 37.76
CA SER A 804 6.20 10.58 38.85
C SER A 804 5.63 10.21 40.21
N LEU A 805 6.48 9.63 41.07
CA LEU A 805 6.19 9.31 42.47
C LEU A 805 7.05 10.20 43.36
N TYR A 806 6.41 11.00 44.19
CA TYR A 806 7.07 11.86 45.16
C TYR A 806 7.18 11.13 46.50
N LEU A 807 8.40 10.81 46.87
CA LEU A 807 8.72 10.02 48.05
C LEU A 807 9.38 10.90 49.12
N PRO A 808 8.72 11.09 50.30
CA PRO A 808 9.32 11.76 51.43
C PRO A 808 10.57 11.04 51.95
N GLN A 809 11.48 11.79 52.58
CA GLN A 809 12.68 11.23 53.18
C GLN A 809 12.36 10.58 54.54
N TYR A 810 11.73 9.41 54.51
CA TYR A 810 11.38 8.68 55.73
C TYR A 810 12.62 8.35 56.57
N SER A 811 12.44 8.31 57.90
CA SER A 811 13.49 8.06 58.88
C SER A 811 13.87 6.58 59.03
N SER A 812 12.97 5.65 58.68
CA SER A 812 13.21 4.21 58.73
C SER A 812 12.40 3.44 57.68
N ILE A 813 12.83 2.20 57.40
CA ILE A 813 12.11 1.28 56.50
C ILE A 813 10.71 0.92 57.02
N SER A 814 10.52 0.82 58.35
CA SER A 814 9.21 0.52 58.95
C SER A 814 8.21 1.64 58.66
N VAL A 815 8.62 2.90 58.86
CA VAL A 815 7.77 4.07 58.56
C VAL A 815 7.41 4.09 57.07
N MET A 816 8.37 3.83 56.19
CA MET A 816 8.10 3.76 54.76
C MET A 816 7.13 2.63 54.40
N HIS A 817 7.32 1.45 54.99
CA HIS A 817 6.45 0.30 54.79
C HIS A 817 5.01 0.62 55.16
N ASP A 818 4.77 1.18 56.34
CA ASP A 818 3.42 1.52 56.80
C ASP A 818 2.75 2.56 55.88
N LYS A 819 3.52 3.57 55.44
CA LYS A 819 3.02 4.63 54.54
C LYS A 819 2.71 4.09 53.13
N ILE A 820 3.54 3.20 52.61
CA ILE A 820 3.30 2.54 51.32
C ILE A 820 2.10 1.56 51.42
N GLN A 821 1.97 0.86 52.54
CA GLN A 821 0.85 -0.04 52.78
C GLN A 821 -0.48 0.74 52.78
N LEU A 822 -0.53 1.94 53.36
CA LEU A 822 -1.71 2.79 53.34
C LEU A 822 -2.15 3.18 51.93
N ILE A 823 -1.22 3.62 51.06
CA ILE A 823 -1.57 4.01 49.68
C ILE A 823 -1.91 2.82 48.77
N THR A 824 -1.57 1.59 49.21
CA THR A 824 -1.91 0.35 48.51
C THR A 824 -3.16 -0.32 49.08
N GLN A 825 -3.91 0.34 49.96
CA GLN A 825 -5.27 -0.07 50.33
C GLN A 825 -6.26 0.35 49.23
N GLU A 826 -7.27 -0.49 49.00
CA GLU A 826 -8.16 -0.39 47.83
C GLU A 826 -8.87 0.96 47.72
N HIS A 827 -9.39 1.49 48.83
CA HIS A 827 -10.11 2.77 48.88
C HIS A 827 -9.20 3.98 48.64
N VAL A 828 -7.91 3.90 48.98
CA VAL A 828 -6.94 5.00 48.82
C VAL A 828 -6.29 4.95 47.44
N SER A 829 -6.07 3.75 46.90
CA SER A 829 -5.47 3.57 45.56
C SER A 829 -6.37 4.06 44.42
N CYS A 830 -7.68 4.15 44.64
CA CYS A 830 -8.69 4.58 43.66
C CYS A 830 -9.12 6.05 43.79
N SER A 831 -8.67 6.75 44.83
CA SER A 831 -8.93 8.18 45.03
C SER A 831 -7.61 8.92 44.98
N PHE A 832 -7.37 9.73 43.93
CA PHE A 832 -6.20 10.59 43.88
C PHE A 832 -6.30 11.69 44.94
N GLY A 833 -5.89 11.37 46.16
CA GLY A 833 -5.70 12.34 47.23
C GLY A 833 -6.97 13.08 47.67
N MET A 834 -8.04 12.38 48.05
CA MET A 834 -8.98 12.99 48.99
C MET A 834 -8.25 13.18 50.32
N SER A 835 -7.85 14.42 50.59
CA SER A 835 -7.56 14.91 51.95
C SER A 835 -8.85 15.14 52.71
#